data_AF-A0A9D7AKN0-F1
#
_entry.id   AF-A0A9D7AKN0-F1
#
_cell.length_a   1.000
_cell.length_b   1.000
_cell.length_c   1.000
_cell.angle_alpha   90.00
_cell.angle_beta   90.00
_cell.angle_gamma   90.00
#
_symmetry.space_group_name_H-M   'P 1'
#
loop_
_entity.id
_entity.type
_entity.pdbx_description
1 polymer ?
#
loop_
_entity_poly.entity_id
_entity_poly.type
_entity_poly.pdbx_seq_one_letter_code
_entity_poly.pdbx_strand_id
1 'polypeptide(L)'
;MATIPTQVAVPSELPQDLKFNAGKIDEFVTTDEKFYIDRFGNKHRTIAGMNYDSNQAMLNYGYVTKKSFEVGNTIEYSNDILQWENNGEFYRWDGQVPKVVPAGSTPSSAGGMGKGKWIGVGDASLRGELVGPSGLNLIGAYSSIAELMSSTPNEGDRVFVTGYNEGSVVGGGIFNAVRSSLEQDFWRVFDSSVTGIKWIAECRELSLENFGLSGLTENADKLSVLNKAFDYCTSNSIREIKVNDNYSVIENLRLTNKSNVIIIGNGSIEGIYRKNVNNNQNTPEAYDNMRPLLGASKKNSTINVLIFGDSISTDDPNTISFDATMWAKIKSKITDDNPGKEFAFINRAIGGQTWANANTKPTSTDIEWYTDPNEPWVYYVVQPKPDIVIFAFGMNDANGFNAGAMVSTVNKVKSALPEADFIFITTPAPSIAAILPGGYDQPIFQEGRDFAAGFARTFANFYGYSYLDINHYFNMVRDGRDILNCELMKVEEVISSSFIASTYCHDFSLSAVVSSPLIDESKVIAVNCGLDPEDLIYIGISHGKYIVSAKTEYVETYYTTTNPVKYVPEYDHTIQISVINNTFRVWIETALIAEGKVIRHGGRFLPSIKWTSGNGPFSSVTLMSGIPRKIQQTMVDNEIWGIAGEMADTKYPFGGNGVNHYSSKGISGIVSPVLAKSNLKIPNVYNDGIPESYYLSLSQGTIAVIPAKSTREGNVIHLSGSIKSTIENGEPIAFVPKNATPNGTVIVSGLTPSGVARMAVNIDGSIVLASGSAVDLLSLDGVSYAV
;
A
#
# COMPACT_ATOMS: atom_id res chain seq x y z
N MET A 1 -4.06 70.04 -63.19
CA MET A 1 -5.28 69.24 -63.45
C MET A 1 -5.68 68.61 -62.11
N ALA A 2 -6.94 68.75 -61.68
CA ALA A 2 -7.41 68.14 -60.43
C ALA A 2 -7.12 66.62 -60.46
N THR A 3 -6.43 66.09 -59.44
CA THR A 3 -5.95 64.70 -59.38
C THR A 3 -6.94 63.75 -58.69
N ILE A 4 -8.08 64.26 -58.24
CA ILE A 4 -9.09 63.50 -57.53
C ILE A 4 -10.17 63.11 -58.56
N PRO A 5 -10.41 61.80 -58.79
CA PRO A 5 -11.49 61.34 -59.65
C PRO A 5 -12.84 61.85 -59.16
N THR A 6 -13.75 62.12 -60.08
CA THR A 6 -15.12 62.51 -59.78
C THR A 6 -15.91 61.34 -59.20
N GLN A 7 -17.05 61.65 -58.56
CA GLN A 7 -18.00 60.64 -58.09
C GLN A 7 -19.02 60.23 -59.17
N VAL A 8 -18.69 60.40 -60.45
CA VAL A 8 -19.53 59.97 -61.58
C VAL A 8 -19.29 58.49 -61.88
N ALA A 9 -20.36 57.75 -62.18
CA ALA A 9 -20.34 56.31 -62.46
C ALA A 9 -19.23 55.88 -63.44
N VAL A 10 -18.72 54.64 -63.31
CA VAL A 10 -17.76 54.05 -64.26
C VAL A 10 -18.54 53.43 -65.43
N PRO A 11 -18.23 53.76 -66.71
CA PRO A 11 -17.17 54.67 -67.17
C PRO A 11 -17.58 56.16 -67.12
N SER A 12 -16.58 57.05 -67.01
CA SER A 12 -16.77 58.51 -67.11
C SER A 12 -15.88 59.09 -68.21
N GLU A 13 -16.46 59.93 -69.05
CA GLU A 13 -15.77 60.69 -70.10
C GLU A 13 -15.35 62.09 -69.62
N LEU A 14 -15.59 62.42 -68.34
CA LEU A 14 -15.18 63.71 -67.81
C LEU A 14 -13.65 63.85 -67.91
N PRO A 15 -13.13 64.98 -68.43
CA PRO A 15 -11.69 65.17 -68.60
C PRO A 15 -10.87 64.93 -67.31
N GLN A 16 -11.50 65.13 -66.15
CA GLN A 16 -10.92 64.94 -64.83
C GLN A 16 -10.68 63.45 -64.49
N ASP A 17 -11.49 62.53 -65.02
CA ASP A 17 -11.40 61.09 -64.75
C ASP A 17 -10.48 60.34 -65.71
N LEU A 18 -10.15 60.94 -66.87
CA LEU A 18 -9.38 60.28 -67.92
C LEU A 18 -7.99 59.82 -67.43
N LYS A 19 -7.32 60.60 -66.56
CA LYS A 19 -6.03 60.19 -65.99
C LYS A 19 -6.15 58.93 -65.11
N PHE A 20 -7.21 58.84 -64.30
CA PHE A 20 -7.45 57.67 -63.46
C PHE A 20 -7.82 56.45 -64.31
N ASN A 21 -8.70 56.64 -65.30
CA ASN A 21 -9.10 55.57 -66.22
C ASN A 21 -7.88 55.00 -66.98
N ALA A 22 -6.96 55.86 -67.45
CA ALA A 22 -5.74 55.43 -68.13
C ALA A 22 -4.83 54.58 -67.22
N GLY A 23 -4.65 54.97 -65.95
CA GLY A 23 -3.88 54.17 -64.99
C GLY A 23 -4.51 52.82 -64.68
N LYS A 24 -5.85 52.71 -64.69
CA LYS A 24 -6.56 51.44 -64.48
C LYS A 24 -6.51 50.51 -65.69
N ILE A 25 -6.44 51.05 -66.91
CA ILE A 25 -6.18 50.24 -68.11
C ILE A 25 -4.76 49.66 -68.07
N ASP A 26 -3.77 50.45 -67.67
CA ASP A 26 -2.39 49.96 -67.50
C ASP A 26 -2.32 48.83 -66.46
N GLU A 27 -2.98 49.00 -65.31
CA GLU A 27 -3.12 47.96 -64.27
C GLU A 27 -3.85 46.71 -64.81
N PHE A 28 -4.97 46.87 -65.55
CA PHE A 28 -5.71 45.77 -66.16
C PHE A 28 -4.85 44.89 -67.08
N VAL A 29 -3.95 45.51 -67.86
CA VAL A 29 -3.14 44.83 -68.88
C VAL A 29 -1.86 44.23 -68.30
N THR A 30 -1.19 44.91 -67.37
CA THR A 30 0.20 44.59 -67.00
C THR A 30 0.36 43.90 -65.65
N THR A 31 -0.64 43.93 -64.78
CA THR A 31 -0.52 43.33 -63.44
C THR A 31 -0.69 41.82 -63.45
N ASP A 32 0.06 41.12 -62.58
CA ASP A 32 -0.11 39.69 -62.30
C ASP A 32 -1.27 39.42 -61.31
N GLU A 33 -1.78 40.47 -60.65
CA GLU A 33 -2.93 40.37 -59.76
C GLU A 33 -4.19 40.01 -60.55
N LYS A 34 -5.09 39.20 -59.97
CA LYS A 34 -6.29 38.70 -60.68
C LYS A 34 -7.37 39.77 -60.89
N PHE A 35 -7.28 40.87 -60.15
CA PHE A 35 -8.27 41.92 -60.14
C PHE A 35 -7.63 43.30 -60.01
N TYR A 36 -8.27 44.30 -60.59
CA TYR A 36 -8.04 45.70 -60.25
C TYR A 36 -9.29 46.31 -59.61
N ILE A 37 -9.11 47.38 -58.85
CA ILE A 37 -10.18 48.10 -58.16
C ILE A 37 -10.49 49.41 -58.89
N ASP A 38 -11.77 49.67 -59.19
CA ASP A 38 -12.22 50.94 -59.77
C ASP A 38 -12.33 52.06 -58.71
N ARG A 39 -12.69 53.29 -59.13
CA ARG A 39 -12.78 54.46 -58.22
C ARG A 39 -13.89 54.34 -57.16
N PHE A 40 -14.81 53.38 -57.31
CA PHE A 40 -15.88 53.11 -56.35
C PHE A 40 -15.60 51.88 -55.48
N GLY A 41 -14.43 51.27 -55.62
CA GLY A 41 -14.06 50.09 -54.84
C GLY A 41 -14.48 48.76 -55.46
N ASN A 42 -15.06 48.73 -56.67
CA ASN A 42 -15.48 47.47 -57.28
C ASN A 42 -14.31 46.72 -57.91
N LYS A 43 -14.33 45.39 -57.79
CA LYS A 43 -13.35 44.47 -58.36
C LYS A 43 -13.69 44.13 -59.80
N HIS A 44 -12.73 44.33 -60.70
CA HIS A 44 -12.80 43.93 -62.11
C HIS A 44 -11.67 42.97 -62.43
N ARG A 45 -11.91 41.98 -63.30
CA ARG A 45 -10.85 41.03 -63.70
C ARG A 45 -9.79 41.74 -64.53
N THR A 46 -8.53 41.41 -64.28
CA THR A 46 -7.37 41.75 -65.13
C THR A 46 -7.18 40.67 -66.20
N ILE A 47 -6.22 40.85 -67.11
CA ILE A 47 -5.82 39.78 -68.04
C ILE A 47 -5.35 38.53 -67.29
N ALA A 48 -4.54 38.69 -66.22
CA ALA A 48 -4.10 37.57 -65.38
C ALA A 48 -5.28 36.83 -64.72
N GLY A 49 -6.28 37.57 -64.24
CA GLY A 49 -7.51 36.99 -63.68
C GLY A 49 -8.32 36.20 -64.70
N MET A 50 -8.48 36.72 -65.92
CA MET A 50 -9.18 36.02 -67.00
C MET A 50 -8.46 34.75 -67.44
N ASN A 51 -7.12 34.77 -67.54
CA ASN A 51 -6.33 33.57 -67.84
C ASN A 51 -6.44 32.52 -66.74
N TYR A 52 -6.42 32.94 -65.47
CA TYR A 52 -6.64 32.03 -64.34
C TYR A 52 -8.01 31.35 -64.44
N ASP A 53 -9.07 32.13 -64.61
CA ASP A 53 -10.43 31.59 -64.71
C ASP A 53 -10.60 30.67 -65.94
N SER A 54 -9.98 31.02 -67.07
CA SER A 54 -9.99 30.18 -68.29
C SER A 54 -9.28 28.85 -68.08
N ASN A 55 -8.12 28.83 -67.41
CA ASN A 55 -7.42 27.60 -67.06
C ASN A 55 -8.22 26.74 -66.07
N GLN A 56 -8.86 27.36 -65.07
CA GLN A 56 -9.74 26.64 -64.16
C GLN A 56 -10.96 26.06 -64.89
N ALA A 57 -11.55 26.79 -65.84
CA ALA A 57 -12.65 26.30 -66.66
C ALA A 57 -12.23 25.12 -67.55
N MET A 58 -11.04 25.16 -68.17
CA MET A 58 -10.51 24.06 -68.97
C MET A 58 -10.27 22.78 -68.16
N LEU A 59 -9.77 22.89 -66.92
CA LEU A 59 -9.59 21.74 -66.03
C LEU A 59 -10.93 21.05 -65.67
N ASN A 60 -12.05 21.77 -65.74
CA ASN A 60 -13.38 21.24 -65.43
C ASN A 60 -14.08 20.54 -66.63
N TYR A 61 -13.54 20.62 -67.85
CA TYR A 61 -14.14 19.99 -69.05
C TYR A 61 -13.76 18.52 -69.28
N GLY A 62 -13.10 17.87 -68.30
CA GLY A 62 -12.66 16.49 -68.37
C GLY A 62 -11.28 16.32 -69.01
N TYR A 63 -10.73 15.11 -68.96
CA TYR A 63 -9.40 14.80 -69.51
C TYR A 63 -9.47 14.39 -70.98
N VAL A 64 -8.50 14.86 -71.77
CA VAL A 64 -8.30 14.43 -73.15
C VAL A 64 -7.21 13.37 -73.18
N THR A 65 -7.56 12.14 -73.53
CA THR A 65 -6.61 11.03 -73.60
C THR A 65 -5.77 11.11 -74.86
N LYS A 66 -4.46 11.25 -74.66
CA LYS A 66 -3.42 11.03 -75.67
C LYS A 66 -2.91 9.58 -75.53
N LYS A 67 -2.33 9.03 -76.61
CA LYS A 67 -2.02 7.59 -76.70
C LYS A 67 -1.08 7.09 -75.59
N SER A 68 0.24 7.27 -75.70
CA SER A 68 1.16 6.78 -74.67
C SER A 68 2.54 7.43 -74.68
N PHE A 69 3.29 7.28 -73.58
CA PHE A 69 4.70 7.70 -73.51
C PHE A 69 5.59 6.92 -74.51
N GLU A 70 5.22 5.67 -74.78
CA GLU A 70 5.94 4.75 -75.67
C GLU A 70 5.92 5.22 -77.13
N VAL A 71 4.80 5.79 -77.61
CA VAL A 71 4.71 6.34 -78.98
C VAL A 71 5.17 7.79 -79.11
N GLY A 72 5.34 8.49 -77.99
CA GLY A 72 5.60 9.92 -77.95
C GLY A 72 4.36 10.77 -78.21
N ASN A 73 4.31 11.96 -77.62
CA ASN A 73 3.16 12.86 -77.75
C ASN A 73 3.54 14.32 -77.47
N THR A 74 2.61 15.24 -77.71
CA THR A 74 2.71 16.63 -77.24
C THR A 74 1.47 16.94 -76.42
N ILE A 75 1.70 17.27 -75.15
CA ILE A 75 0.65 17.77 -74.25
C ILE A 75 0.42 19.23 -74.62
N GLU A 76 -0.72 19.53 -75.23
CA GLU A 76 -1.08 20.86 -75.72
C GLU A 76 -1.87 21.65 -74.67
N TYR A 77 -2.66 20.94 -73.87
CA TYR A 77 -3.53 21.52 -72.86
C TYR A 77 -3.30 20.89 -71.48
N SER A 78 -3.54 21.65 -70.41
CA SER A 78 -3.34 21.17 -69.04
C SER A 78 -4.25 19.99 -68.64
N ASN A 79 -5.30 19.71 -69.42
CA ASN A 79 -6.19 18.56 -69.25
C ASN A 79 -5.87 17.40 -70.21
N ASP A 80 -4.80 17.47 -71.00
CA ASP A 80 -4.29 16.31 -71.73
C ASP A 80 -3.66 15.31 -70.74
N ILE A 81 -4.01 14.04 -70.89
CA ILE A 81 -3.43 12.93 -70.12
C ILE A 81 -2.79 11.92 -71.06
N LEU A 82 -1.67 11.35 -70.63
CA LEU A 82 -0.89 10.39 -71.41
C LEU A 82 -0.80 9.07 -70.66
N GLN A 83 -1.13 7.97 -71.32
CA GLN A 83 -1.02 6.64 -70.72
C GLN A 83 0.44 6.17 -70.66
N TRP A 84 0.86 5.55 -69.57
CA TRP A 84 2.06 4.73 -69.55
C TRP A 84 1.66 3.26 -69.72
N GLU A 85 1.99 2.66 -70.87
CA GLU A 85 1.46 1.33 -71.23
C GLU A 85 1.92 0.24 -70.26
N ASN A 86 3.13 0.37 -69.70
CA ASN A 86 3.70 -0.62 -68.78
C ASN A 86 2.86 -0.88 -67.52
N ASN A 87 2.21 0.15 -66.97
CA ASN A 87 1.33 0.00 -65.79
C ASN A 87 -0.14 0.35 -66.09
N GLY A 88 -0.46 0.77 -67.31
CA GLY A 88 -1.80 1.15 -67.75
C GLY A 88 -2.30 2.49 -67.18
N GLU A 89 -1.50 3.20 -66.38
CA GLU A 89 -1.89 4.43 -65.68
C GLU A 89 -1.86 5.64 -66.61
N PHE A 90 -2.74 6.60 -66.36
CA PHE A 90 -2.72 7.89 -67.04
C PHE A 90 -2.04 8.96 -66.19
N TYR A 91 -1.27 9.82 -66.84
CA TYR A 91 -0.54 10.92 -66.19
C TYR A 91 -0.90 12.24 -66.86
N ARG A 92 -1.16 13.27 -66.04
CA ARG A 92 -1.31 14.67 -66.49
C ARG A 92 0.00 15.43 -66.27
N TRP A 93 0.29 16.40 -67.14
CA TRP A 93 1.44 17.29 -66.98
C TRP A 93 1.03 18.57 -66.23
N ASP A 94 1.69 18.84 -65.11
CA ASP A 94 1.41 19.96 -64.22
C ASP A 94 2.36 21.17 -64.46
N GLY A 95 3.20 21.10 -65.49
CA GLY A 95 4.11 22.17 -65.90
C GLY A 95 3.56 23.04 -67.04
N GLN A 96 4.40 23.92 -67.61
CA GLN A 96 4.02 24.70 -68.80
C GLN A 96 3.75 23.79 -70.01
N VAL A 97 2.70 24.13 -70.76
CA VAL A 97 2.33 23.52 -72.04
C VAL A 97 2.64 24.50 -73.20
N PRO A 98 2.99 24.03 -74.42
CA PRO A 98 3.02 22.62 -74.80
C PRO A 98 4.24 21.86 -74.28
N LYS A 99 4.04 20.60 -73.87
CA LYS A 99 5.11 19.69 -73.41
C LYS A 99 5.29 18.55 -74.42
N VAL A 100 6.45 18.53 -75.08
CA VAL A 100 6.84 17.44 -75.98
C VAL A 100 7.39 16.25 -75.18
N VAL A 101 6.89 15.07 -75.50
CA VAL A 101 7.20 13.77 -74.90
C VAL A 101 7.84 12.88 -75.97
N PRO A 102 9.14 12.59 -75.90
CA PRO A 102 9.82 11.73 -76.86
C PRO A 102 9.23 10.31 -76.88
N ALA A 103 9.26 9.66 -78.05
CA ALA A 103 8.89 8.25 -78.17
C ALA A 103 9.83 7.35 -77.36
N GLY A 104 9.30 6.27 -76.78
CA GLY A 104 10.01 5.34 -75.91
C GLY A 104 10.34 5.88 -74.51
N SER A 105 9.71 6.98 -74.09
CA SER A 105 9.95 7.57 -72.77
C SER A 105 9.06 6.96 -71.68
N THR A 106 9.31 7.35 -70.43
CA THR A 106 8.47 7.07 -69.25
C THR A 106 8.17 8.39 -68.56
N PRO A 107 7.19 8.46 -67.63
CA PRO A 107 6.98 9.67 -66.83
C PRO A 107 8.28 10.18 -66.17
N SER A 108 9.10 9.25 -65.68
CA SER A 108 10.40 9.57 -65.07
C SER A 108 11.39 10.19 -66.08
N SER A 109 11.56 9.58 -67.25
CA SER A 109 12.52 10.07 -68.26
C SER A 109 12.01 11.26 -69.08
N ALA A 110 10.70 11.50 -69.11
CA ALA A 110 10.06 12.60 -69.84
C ALA A 110 9.88 13.89 -69.02
N GLY A 111 10.36 13.96 -67.77
CA GLY A 111 10.27 15.16 -66.93
C GLY A 111 10.21 14.92 -65.43
N GLY A 112 10.04 13.67 -64.99
CA GLY A 112 9.93 13.30 -63.57
C GLY A 112 8.50 13.40 -63.03
N MET A 113 8.30 12.94 -61.79
CA MET A 113 7.02 12.95 -61.07
C MET A 113 6.94 14.11 -60.06
N GLY A 114 5.75 14.68 -59.85
CA GLY A 114 5.47 15.67 -58.79
C GLY A 114 4.87 17.00 -59.29
N LYS A 115 4.76 17.99 -58.40
CA LYS A 115 4.23 19.34 -58.70
C LYS A 115 5.06 20.04 -59.78
N GLY A 116 4.40 20.61 -60.78
CA GLY A 116 5.08 21.17 -61.96
C GLY A 116 5.63 20.11 -62.94
N LYS A 117 5.34 18.82 -62.71
CA LYS A 117 5.81 17.66 -63.50
C LYS A 117 4.66 16.68 -63.76
N TRP A 118 4.95 15.39 -64.01
CA TRP A 118 3.92 14.37 -64.22
C TRP A 118 3.23 13.98 -62.92
N ILE A 119 1.89 13.87 -62.95
CA ILE A 119 1.03 13.48 -61.83
C ILE A 119 0.10 12.36 -62.29
N GLY A 120 0.07 11.24 -61.56
CA GLY A 120 -0.81 10.11 -61.85
C GLY A 120 -2.29 10.45 -61.63
N VAL A 121 -3.16 9.91 -62.48
CA VAL A 121 -4.58 10.29 -62.56
C VAL A 121 -5.51 9.15 -62.06
N GLY A 122 -4.99 8.00 -61.59
CA GLY A 122 -5.79 6.77 -61.36
C GLY A 122 -5.63 6.00 -60.02
N ASP A 123 -6.61 5.09 -59.81
CA ASP A 123 -6.87 4.15 -58.69
C ASP A 123 -5.77 3.09 -58.45
N ALA A 124 -4.94 2.78 -59.46
CA ALA A 124 -3.99 1.68 -59.37
C ALA A 124 -2.79 1.99 -58.44
N SER A 125 -2.36 3.25 -58.33
CA SER A 125 -1.33 3.68 -57.37
C SER A 125 -1.79 3.47 -55.92
N LEU A 126 -3.01 3.89 -55.57
CA LEU A 126 -3.59 3.67 -54.25
C LEU A 126 -3.75 2.18 -53.94
N ARG A 127 -4.20 1.36 -54.90
CA ARG A 127 -4.27 -0.10 -54.73
C ARG A 127 -2.89 -0.72 -54.47
N GLY A 128 -1.87 -0.24 -55.17
CA GLY A 128 -0.49 -0.68 -54.95
C GLY A 128 0.01 -0.38 -53.53
N GLU A 129 -0.28 0.82 -53.03
CA GLU A 129 0.11 1.23 -51.68
C GLU A 129 -0.69 0.47 -50.60
N LEU A 130 -1.98 0.21 -50.81
CA LEU A 130 -2.84 -0.58 -49.91
C LEU A 130 -2.43 -2.05 -49.81
N VAL A 131 -1.89 -2.64 -50.87
CA VAL A 131 -1.38 -4.04 -50.88
C VAL A 131 -0.01 -4.15 -50.22
N GLY A 132 0.72 -3.05 -50.08
CA GLY A 132 2.05 -3.03 -49.45
C GLY A 132 2.00 -3.40 -47.95
N PRO A 133 3.13 -3.82 -47.35
CA PRO A 133 3.20 -4.20 -45.93
C PRO A 133 2.76 -3.10 -44.95
N SER A 134 2.86 -1.83 -45.36
CA SER A 134 2.42 -0.66 -44.58
C SER A 134 1.09 -0.08 -45.04
N GLY A 135 0.32 -0.81 -45.87
CA GLY A 135 -0.95 -0.32 -46.44
C GLY A 135 -1.98 0.09 -45.40
N LEU A 136 -1.91 -0.47 -44.19
CA LEU A 136 -2.75 -0.06 -43.06
C LEU A 136 -2.55 1.42 -42.65
N ASN A 137 -1.35 1.99 -42.86
CA ASN A 137 -1.07 3.40 -42.55
C ASN A 137 -1.87 4.38 -43.43
N LEU A 138 -2.47 3.89 -44.52
CA LEU A 138 -3.30 4.66 -45.44
C LEU A 138 -4.78 4.59 -45.07
N ILE A 139 -5.15 3.73 -44.12
CA ILE A 139 -6.51 3.62 -43.61
C ILE A 139 -6.65 4.57 -42.42
N GLY A 140 -7.68 5.43 -42.46
CA GLY A 140 -7.96 6.37 -41.38
C GLY A 140 -8.23 5.67 -40.05
N ALA A 141 -7.81 6.31 -38.96
CA ALA A 141 -8.04 5.86 -37.60
C ALA A 141 -8.41 7.05 -36.71
N TYR A 142 -9.22 6.80 -35.70
CA TYR A 142 -9.41 7.76 -34.62
C TYR A 142 -8.19 7.71 -33.69
N SER A 143 -7.78 8.87 -33.20
CA SER A 143 -6.66 9.01 -32.26
C SER A 143 -7.02 8.56 -30.85
N SER A 144 -8.30 8.67 -30.46
CA SER A 144 -8.78 8.38 -29.11
C SER A 144 -10.25 7.92 -29.08
N ILE A 145 -10.67 7.35 -27.95
CA ILE A 145 -12.07 7.00 -27.69
C ILE A 145 -12.96 8.25 -27.62
N ALA A 146 -12.44 9.36 -27.08
CA ALA A 146 -13.19 10.61 -27.03
C ALA A 146 -13.52 11.15 -28.44
N GLU A 147 -12.57 11.03 -29.37
CA GLU A 147 -12.78 11.37 -30.78
C GLU A 147 -13.81 10.44 -31.43
N LEU A 148 -13.70 9.13 -31.19
CA LEU A 148 -14.64 8.12 -31.68
C LEU A 148 -16.08 8.41 -31.22
N MET A 149 -16.28 8.68 -29.93
CA MET A 149 -17.60 8.97 -29.36
C MET A 149 -18.23 10.25 -29.93
N SER A 150 -17.41 11.20 -30.35
CA SER A 150 -17.83 12.47 -30.97
C SER A 150 -18.16 12.33 -32.46
N SER A 151 -17.81 11.20 -33.08
CA SER A 151 -18.09 10.92 -34.50
C SER A 151 -19.54 10.51 -34.73
N THR A 152 -20.03 10.66 -35.98
CA THR A 152 -21.37 10.23 -36.40
C THR A 152 -21.31 8.91 -37.18
N PRO A 153 -21.53 7.75 -36.51
CA PRO A 153 -21.52 6.46 -37.18
C PRO A 153 -22.77 6.17 -38.01
N ASN A 154 -22.59 5.30 -39.00
CA ASN A 154 -23.66 4.46 -39.54
C ASN A 154 -23.65 3.08 -38.86
N GLU A 155 -24.82 2.47 -38.74
CA GLU A 155 -24.94 1.10 -38.24
C GLU A 155 -24.13 0.13 -39.14
N GLY A 156 -23.22 -0.62 -38.54
CA GLY A 156 -22.30 -1.53 -39.24
C GLY A 156 -20.90 -0.97 -39.52
N ASP A 157 -20.65 0.32 -39.25
CA ASP A 157 -19.30 0.89 -39.39
C ASP A 157 -18.28 0.14 -38.53
N ARG A 158 -17.13 -0.18 -39.10
CA ARG A 158 -16.00 -0.83 -38.43
C ARG A 158 -14.76 0.05 -38.54
N VAL A 159 -14.28 0.55 -37.41
CA VAL A 159 -13.25 1.58 -37.35
C VAL A 159 -12.12 1.18 -36.42
N PHE A 160 -10.94 1.76 -36.65
CA PHE A 160 -9.77 1.56 -35.78
C PHE A 160 -9.54 2.79 -34.91
N VAL A 161 -9.19 2.56 -33.65
CA VAL A 161 -8.79 3.57 -32.67
C VAL A 161 -7.37 3.26 -32.20
N THR A 162 -6.50 4.27 -32.19
CA THR A 162 -5.07 4.10 -31.85
C THR A 162 -4.85 3.81 -30.36
N GLY A 163 -5.47 4.59 -29.48
CA GLY A 163 -5.38 4.43 -28.02
C GLY A 163 -6.66 4.87 -27.32
N TYR A 164 -6.75 4.62 -26.01
CA TYR A 164 -7.91 5.09 -25.25
C TYR A 164 -7.93 6.62 -25.20
N ASN A 165 -6.83 7.19 -24.70
CA ASN A 165 -6.59 8.63 -24.61
C ASN A 165 -5.75 9.10 -25.79
N GLU A 166 -5.87 10.37 -26.15
CA GLU A 166 -5.05 11.00 -27.18
C GLU A 166 -3.55 10.84 -26.85
N GLY A 167 -2.75 10.44 -27.83
CA GLY A 167 -1.32 10.17 -27.66
C GLY A 167 -0.98 8.81 -27.03
N SER A 168 -1.96 8.05 -26.52
CA SER A 168 -1.75 6.67 -26.09
C SER A 168 -1.73 5.71 -27.29
N VAL A 169 -0.95 4.64 -27.20
CA VAL A 169 -0.98 3.49 -28.14
C VAL A 169 -1.61 2.24 -27.51
N VAL A 170 -2.13 2.38 -26.29
CA VAL A 170 -2.78 1.31 -25.50
C VAL A 170 -4.23 1.72 -25.23
N GLY A 171 -5.11 0.72 -25.18
CA GLY A 171 -6.54 0.94 -24.94
C GLY A 171 -7.32 1.37 -26.19
N GLY A 172 -6.72 1.27 -27.37
CA GLY A 172 -7.40 1.39 -28.66
C GLY A 172 -7.96 0.04 -29.12
N GLY A 173 -8.03 -0.16 -30.43
CA GLY A 173 -8.49 -1.39 -31.07
C GLY A 173 -9.55 -1.15 -32.14
N ILE A 174 -10.24 -2.21 -32.52
CA ILE A 174 -11.29 -2.16 -33.53
C ILE A 174 -12.66 -2.03 -32.85
N PHE A 175 -13.50 -1.15 -33.38
CA PHE A 175 -14.84 -0.87 -32.87
C PHE A 175 -15.88 -1.01 -33.98
N ASN A 176 -17.03 -1.60 -33.63
CA ASN A 176 -18.18 -1.70 -34.51
C ASN A 176 -19.32 -0.80 -34.01
N ALA A 177 -19.94 -0.05 -34.91
CA ALA A 177 -21.17 0.68 -34.63
C ALA A 177 -22.36 -0.28 -34.70
N VAL A 178 -22.98 -0.55 -33.56
CA VAL A 178 -24.06 -1.55 -33.44
C VAL A 178 -25.27 -0.91 -32.78
N ARG A 179 -26.46 -1.17 -33.32
CA ARG A 179 -27.71 -0.82 -32.63
C ARG A 179 -27.83 -1.65 -31.36
N SER A 180 -27.86 -0.99 -30.21
CA SER A 180 -27.78 -1.66 -28.92
C SER A 180 -28.42 -0.83 -27.82
N SER A 181 -29.05 -1.53 -26.87
CA SER A 181 -29.58 -0.96 -25.63
C SER A 181 -28.63 -1.14 -24.44
N LEU A 182 -27.40 -1.63 -24.68
CA LEU A 182 -26.40 -1.75 -23.62
C LEU A 182 -25.97 -0.36 -23.15
N GLU A 183 -25.84 -0.20 -21.84
CA GLU A 183 -25.28 1.01 -21.24
C GLU A 183 -23.77 1.09 -21.48
N GLN A 184 -23.25 2.33 -21.52
CA GLN A 184 -21.82 2.55 -21.61
C GLN A 184 -21.11 2.00 -20.36
N ASP A 185 -20.10 1.17 -20.60
CA ASP A 185 -19.29 0.54 -19.55
C ASP A 185 -17.86 1.09 -19.48
N PHE A 186 -17.51 2.02 -20.38
CA PHE A 186 -16.20 2.66 -20.49
C PHE A 186 -15.04 1.68 -20.77
N TRP A 187 -15.34 0.45 -21.18
CA TRP A 187 -14.36 -0.58 -21.51
C TRP A 187 -14.64 -1.25 -22.85
N ARG A 188 -15.85 -1.76 -23.07
CA ARG A 188 -16.25 -2.44 -24.29
C ARG A 188 -17.34 -1.68 -25.05
N VAL A 189 -18.27 -1.05 -24.33
CA VAL A 189 -19.43 -0.35 -24.86
C VAL A 189 -19.27 1.14 -24.63
N PHE A 190 -19.34 1.93 -25.69
CA PHE A 190 -19.24 3.38 -25.67
C PHE A 190 -20.42 4.00 -26.41
N ASP A 191 -20.90 5.12 -25.91
CA ASP A 191 -21.96 5.90 -26.55
C ASP A 191 -21.45 6.50 -27.86
N SER A 192 -22.34 6.63 -28.84
CA SER A 192 -22.08 7.39 -30.06
C SER A 192 -22.94 8.65 -30.10
N SER A 193 -22.63 9.56 -31.02
CA SER A 193 -23.48 10.74 -31.26
C SER A 193 -24.86 10.40 -31.85
N VAL A 194 -25.10 9.15 -32.26
CA VAL A 194 -26.37 8.69 -32.84
C VAL A 194 -27.17 7.87 -31.84
N THR A 195 -28.36 8.37 -31.48
CA THR A 195 -29.27 7.71 -30.54
C THR A 195 -29.57 6.26 -30.94
N GLY A 196 -29.34 5.33 -30.01
CA GLY A 196 -29.59 3.91 -30.20
C GLY A 196 -28.46 3.12 -30.87
N ILE A 197 -27.37 3.78 -31.29
CA ILE A 197 -26.14 3.14 -31.78
C ILE A 197 -25.04 3.30 -30.74
N LYS A 198 -24.30 2.22 -30.47
CA LYS A 198 -23.15 2.17 -29.58
C LYS A 198 -21.92 1.73 -30.37
N TRP A 199 -20.75 2.20 -29.95
CA TRP A 199 -19.47 1.65 -30.37
C TRP A 199 -19.11 0.46 -29.47
N ILE A 200 -18.91 -0.71 -30.07
CA ILE A 200 -18.57 -1.95 -29.36
C ILE A 200 -17.17 -2.41 -29.77
N ALA A 201 -16.25 -2.52 -28.81
CA ALA A 201 -14.90 -3.00 -29.03
C ALA A 201 -14.87 -4.50 -29.40
N GLU A 202 -14.05 -4.86 -30.40
CA GLU A 202 -13.68 -6.24 -30.70
C GLU A 202 -12.59 -6.73 -29.74
N CYS A 203 -12.75 -7.93 -29.18
CA CYS A 203 -11.73 -8.68 -28.43
C CYS A 203 -10.81 -7.83 -27.54
N ARG A 204 -11.32 -7.37 -26.40
CA ARG A 204 -10.56 -6.56 -25.44
C ARG A 204 -10.31 -7.29 -24.13
N GLU A 205 -9.09 -7.17 -23.62
CA GLU A 205 -8.74 -7.64 -22.28
C GLU A 205 -9.34 -6.71 -21.22
N LEU A 206 -9.78 -7.27 -20.09
CA LEU A 206 -10.17 -6.47 -18.94
C LEU A 206 -8.91 -5.98 -18.19
N SER A 207 -8.44 -4.79 -18.56
CA SER A 207 -7.25 -4.17 -17.97
C SER A 207 -7.46 -2.67 -17.72
N LEU A 208 -6.71 -2.10 -16.79
CA LEU A 208 -6.82 -0.67 -16.45
C LEU A 208 -6.45 0.22 -17.65
N GLU A 209 -5.55 -0.21 -18.51
CA GLU A 209 -5.19 0.52 -19.74
C GLU A 209 -6.34 0.53 -20.73
N ASN A 210 -7.13 -0.55 -20.79
CA ASN A 210 -8.34 -0.61 -21.59
C ASN A 210 -9.52 0.18 -20.97
N PHE A 211 -9.40 0.65 -19.73
CA PHE A 211 -10.27 1.70 -19.15
C PHE A 211 -9.69 3.12 -19.33
N GLY A 212 -8.52 3.25 -19.94
CA GLY A 212 -7.88 4.54 -20.22
C GLY A 212 -6.90 5.01 -19.16
N LEU A 213 -6.25 4.12 -18.42
CA LEU A 213 -5.22 4.54 -17.46
C LEU A 213 -3.93 5.06 -18.15
N SER A 214 -3.62 4.51 -19.34
CA SER A 214 -2.43 4.88 -20.12
C SER A 214 -2.53 6.31 -20.69
N GLY A 215 -1.43 7.05 -20.65
CA GLY A 215 -1.34 8.42 -21.18
C GLY A 215 -1.84 9.52 -20.22
N LEU A 216 -2.31 9.17 -19.02
CA LEU A 216 -2.76 10.15 -18.03
C LEU A 216 -1.61 10.68 -17.18
N THR A 217 -1.50 12.00 -17.04
CA THR A 217 -0.54 12.69 -16.17
C THR A 217 -1.14 13.03 -14.81
N GLU A 218 -2.38 13.53 -14.79
CA GLU A 218 -3.05 14.03 -13.59
C GLU A 218 -3.58 12.91 -12.68
N ASN A 219 -3.37 13.08 -11.37
CA ASN A 219 -3.85 12.10 -10.37
C ASN A 219 -5.38 12.02 -10.30
N ALA A 220 -6.08 13.12 -10.54
CA ALA A 220 -7.54 13.17 -10.55
C ALA A 220 -8.12 12.29 -11.67
N ASP A 221 -7.50 12.31 -12.85
CA ASP A 221 -7.93 11.52 -14.00
C ASP A 221 -7.65 10.02 -13.77
N LYS A 222 -6.47 9.69 -13.24
CA LYS A 222 -6.14 8.31 -12.84
C LYS A 222 -7.14 7.77 -11.82
N LEU A 223 -7.49 8.56 -10.80
CA LEU A 223 -8.52 8.19 -9.81
C LEU A 223 -9.89 7.95 -10.47
N SER A 224 -10.28 8.81 -11.41
CA SER A 224 -11.53 8.66 -12.16
C SER A 224 -11.57 7.32 -12.93
N VAL A 225 -10.49 6.97 -13.62
CA VAL A 225 -10.35 5.68 -14.32
C VAL A 225 -10.39 4.50 -13.36
N LEU A 226 -9.63 4.55 -12.27
CA LEU A 226 -9.60 3.48 -11.26
C LEU A 226 -11.00 3.23 -10.66
N ASN A 227 -11.74 4.30 -10.33
CA ASN A 227 -13.10 4.17 -9.81
C ASN A 227 -14.02 3.50 -10.83
N LYS A 228 -14.04 3.99 -12.09
CA LYS A 228 -14.86 3.40 -13.16
C LYS A 228 -14.56 1.91 -13.38
N ALA A 229 -13.27 1.56 -13.46
CA ALA A 229 -12.86 0.18 -13.68
C ALA A 229 -13.30 -0.75 -12.54
N PHE A 230 -13.19 -0.30 -11.29
CA PHE A 230 -13.54 -1.12 -10.13
C PHE A 230 -15.05 -1.12 -9.89
N ASP A 231 -15.78 -0.07 -10.24
CA ASP A 231 -17.24 -0.03 -10.28
C ASP A 231 -17.78 -1.05 -11.28
N TYR A 232 -17.19 -1.08 -12.48
CA TYR A 232 -17.52 -2.08 -13.49
C TYR A 232 -17.30 -3.50 -12.96
N CYS A 233 -16.12 -3.76 -12.37
CA CYS A 233 -15.81 -5.07 -11.83
C CYS A 233 -16.79 -5.48 -10.73
N THR A 234 -17.07 -4.58 -9.79
CA THR A 234 -17.98 -4.83 -8.67
C THR A 234 -19.40 -5.12 -9.17
N SER A 235 -19.91 -4.33 -10.10
CA SER A 235 -21.28 -4.46 -10.64
C SER A 235 -21.47 -5.77 -11.43
N ASN A 236 -20.39 -6.30 -12.00
CA ASN A 236 -20.41 -7.53 -12.79
C ASN A 236 -19.88 -8.76 -12.02
N SER A 237 -19.67 -8.64 -10.70
CA SER A 237 -19.09 -9.71 -9.86
C SER A 237 -17.73 -10.23 -10.37
N ILE A 238 -16.93 -9.35 -10.97
CA ILE A 238 -15.58 -9.65 -11.46
C ILE A 238 -14.59 -9.38 -10.33
N ARG A 239 -13.80 -10.40 -10.01
CA ARG A 239 -12.84 -10.35 -8.91
C ARG A 239 -11.51 -9.74 -9.29
N GLU A 240 -11.09 -9.85 -10.55
CA GLU A 240 -9.72 -9.55 -10.97
C GLU A 240 -9.70 -8.62 -12.18
N ILE A 241 -8.78 -7.65 -12.15
CA ILE A 241 -8.50 -6.74 -13.27
C ILE A 241 -7.00 -6.66 -13.52
N LYS A 242 -6.60 -6.64 -14.80
CA LYS A 242 -5.20 -6.61 -15.18
C LYS A 242 -4.60 -5.21 -15.18
N VAL A 243 -3.32 -5.14 -14.86
CA VAL A 243 -2.43 -4.00 -15.13
C VAL A 243 -1.13 -4.53 -15.72
N ASN A 244 -0.76 -3.99 -16.87
CA ASN A 244 0.35 -4.46 -17.69
C ASN A 244 1.55 -3.50 -17.62
N ASP A 245 1.31 -2.21 -17.37
CA ASP A 245 2.35 -1.18 -17.23
C ASP A 245 2.49 -0.65 -15.80
N ASN A 246 3.51 0.18 -15.58
CA ASN A 246 3.80 0.81 -14.30
C ASN A 246 3.13 2.17 -14.17
N TYR A 247 2.39 2.36 -13.07
CA TYR A 247 1.68 3.59 -12.76
C TYR A 247 1.98 4.05 -11.33
N SER A 248 1.97 5.36 -11.12
CA SER A 248 1.97 5.96 -9.80
C SER A 248 0.81 6.94 -9.68
N VAL A 249 0.20 6.94 -8.50
CA VAL A 249 -0.78 7.93 -8.07
C VAL A 249 -0.25 8.67 -6.85
N ILE A 250 -0.99 9.68 -6.38
CA ILE A 250 -0.71 10.32 -5.09
C ILE A 250 -0.65 9.28 -3.98
N GLU A 251 0.31 9.44 -3.07
CA GLU A 251 0.51 8.53 -1.96
C GLU A 251 -0.75 8.48 -1.06
N ASN A 252 -1.09 7.27 -0.60
CA ASN A 252 -2.28 6.99 0.20
C ASN A 252 -3.61 7.31 -0.50
N LEU A 253 -3.67 7.20 -1.84
CA LEU A 253 -4.92 7.29 -2.58
C LEU A 253 -5.91 6.21 -2.11
N ARG A 254 -7.09 6.64 -1.65
CA ARG A 254 -8.14 5.75 -1.15
C ARG A 254 -9.16 5.43 -2.24
N LEU A 255 -9.40 4.14 -2.45
CA LEU A 255 -10.47 3.64 -3.32
C LEU A 255 -11.65 3.15 -2.44
N THR A 256 -12.57 4.06 -2.12
CA THR A 256 -13.70 3.81 -1.20
C THR A 256 -14.68 2.79 -1.77
N ASN A 257 -15.02 1.74 -1.02
CA ASN A 257 -15.92 0.67 -1.50
C ASN A 257 -15.41 -0.04 -2.78
N LYS A 258 -14.09 -0.26 -2.85
CA LYS A 258 -13.39 -0.86 -4.00
C LYS A 258 -12.37 -1.94 -3.60
N SER A 259 -12.32 -2.36 -2.34
CA SER A 259 -11.39 -3.41 -1.87
C SER A 259 -11.74 -4.81 -2.39
N ASN A 260 -12.91 -4.98 -3.00
CA ASN A 260 -13.41 -6.26 -3.53
C ASN A 260 -12.89 -6.69 -4.91
N VAL A 261 -12.01 -5.88 -5.50
CA VAL A 261 -11.35 -6.18 -6.78
C VAL A 261 -9.87 -6.43 -6.50
N ILE A 262 -9.25 -7.41 -7.14
CA ILE A 262 -7.82 -7.70 -7.03
C ILE A 262 -7.15 -7.23 -8.32
N ILE A 263 -6.03 -6.52 -8.19
CA ILE A 263 -5.23 -6.10 -9.35
C ILE A 263 -4.20 -7.19 -9.61
N ILE A 264 -4.15 -7.69 -10.84
CA ILE A 264 -3.22 -8.75 -11.27
C ILE A 264 -2.40 -8.26 -12.48
N GLY A 265 -1.32 -8.96 -12.82
CA GLY A 265 -0.55 -8.70 -14.04
C GLY A 265 0.93 -8.41 -13.76
N ASN A 266 1.64 -7.98 -14.80
CA ASN A 266 3.08 -7.74 -14.75
C ASN A 266 3.44 -6.28 -14.46
N GLY A 267 2.46 -5.38 -14.50
CA GLY A 267 2.63 -3.98 -14.18
C GLY A 267 2.69 -3.72 -12.67
N SER A 268 2.69 -2.44 -12.30
CA SER A 268 2.64 -1.98 -10.91
C SER A 268 1.75 -0.75 -10.78
N ILE A 269 1.15 -0.56 -9.61
CA ILE A 269 0.50 0.69 -9.26
C ILE A 269 0.89 1.11 -7.84
N GLU A 270 1.57 2.23 -7.73
CA GLU A 270 2.07 2.76 -6.46
C GLU A 270 1.19 3.90 -5.95
N GLY A 271 1.08 3.99 -4.62
CA GLY A 271 0.34 5.06 -3.94
C GLY A 271 -1.08 4.69 -3.53
N ILE A 272 -1.67 3.59 -4.01
CA ILE A 272 -2.99 3.14 -3.55
C ILE A 272 -2.87 2.60 -2.12
N TYR A 273 -3.70 3.13 -1.22
CA TYR A 273 -3.71 2.71 0.17
C TYR A 273 -4.15 1.25 0.30
N ARG A 274 -3.30 0.42 0.92
CA ARG A 274 -3.53 -1.01 1.21
C ARG A 274 -3.98 -1.83 0.00
N LYS A 275 -3.42 -1.53 -1.17
CA LYS A 275 -3.67 -2.29 -2.38
C LYS A 275 -2.41 -2.40 -3.21
N ASN A 276 -2.14 -3.60 -3.69
CA ASN A 276 -0.98 -3.90 -4.51
C ASN A 276 -1.39 -4.71 -5.74
N VAL A 277 -0.49 -4.81 -6.71
CA VAL A 277 -0.62 -5.75 -7.83
C VAL A 277 -0.12 -7.11 -7.38
N ASN A 278 -0.95 -8.14 -7.54
CA ASN A 278 -0.56 -9.52 -7.30
C ASN A 278 0.41 -9.99 -8.40
N ASN A 279 1.68 -10.19 -8.04
CA ASN A 279 2.79 -10.54 -8.93
C ASN A 279 3.27 -12.01 -8.75
N ASN A 280 2.36 -12.93 -8.39
CA ASN A 280 2.63 -14.36 -8.16
C ASN A 280 3.59 -14.70 -6.99
N GLN A 281 3.83 -13.78 -6.05
CA GLN A 281 4.50 -14.11 -4.78
C GLN A 281 3.52 -14.80 -3.83
N ASN A 282 3.63 -16.12 -3.64
CA ASN A 282 2.74 -16.87 -2.77
C ASN A 282 2.66 -16.27 -1.36
N THR A 283 1.45 -16.24 -0.80
CA THR A 283 1.24 -15.88 0.60
C THR A 283 1.93 -16.90 1.51
N PRO A 284 2.83 -16.48 2.42
CA PRO A 284 3.38 -17.38 3.44
C PRO A 284 2.29 -17.97 4.32
N GLU A 285 2.56 -19.14 4.90
CA GLU A 285 1.69 -19.72 5.92
C GLU A 285 1.70 -18.85 7.19
N ALA A 286 0.65 -19.00 8.01
CA ALA A 286 0.65 -18.40 9.34
C ALA A 286 1.78 -18.96 10.23
N TYR A 287 2.21 -18.16 11.20
CA TYR A 287 3.32 -18.48 12.09
C TYR A 287 2.84 -19.03 13.43
N ASP A 288 3.52 -20.06 13.95
CA ASP A 288 3.34 -20.51 15.33
C ASP A 288 4.07 -19.55 16.29
N ASN A 289 3.29 -18.86 17.11
CA ASN A 289 3.79 -17.94 18.13
C ASN A 289 3.41 -18.40 19.55
N MET A 290 3.08 -19.67 19.69
CA MET A 290 2.72 -20.27 20.97
C MET A 290 3.96 -20.60 21.79
N ARG A 291 3.86 -20.35 23.09
CA ARG A 291 4.80 -20.84 24.11
C ARG A 291 4.14 -21.99 24.87
N PRO A 292 4.94 -22.90 25.48
CA PRO A 292 4.39 -23.98 26.28
C PRO A 292 3.44 -23.47 27.37
N LEU A 293 2.24 -24.04 27.43
CA LEU A 293 1.18 -23.69 28.39
C LEU A 293 1.44 -24.36 29.75
N LEU A 294 2.48 -23.89 30.43
CA LEU A 294 3.02 -24.51 31.66
C LEU A 294 2.08 -24.32 32.86
N GLY A 295 1.31 -23.24 32.92
CA GLY A 295 0.32 -23.02 33.96
C GLY A 295 -0.74 -24.12 33.99
N ALA A 296 -1.39 -24.32 32.85
CA ALA A 296 -2.41 -25.35 32.65
C ALA A 296 -1.86 -26.76 32.79
N SER A 297 -0.58 -26.99 32.47
CA SER A 297 0.06 -28.30 32.62
C SER A 297 0.13 -28.81 34.07
N LYS A 298 0.00 -27.92 35.06
CA LYS A 298 -0.01 -28.28 36.48
C LYS A 298 -1.38 -28.77 36.97
N LYS A 299 -2.42 -28.73 36.12
CA LYS A 299 -3.78 -29.13 36.50
C LYS A 299 -4.02 -30.61 36.25
N ASN A 300 -4.49 -31.28 37.30
CA ASN A 300 -4.92 -32.69 37.29
C ASN A 300 -6.45 -32.83 37.26
N SER A 301 -7.17 -31.73 36.98
CA SER A 301 -8.63 -31.63 36.94
C SER A 301 -9.07 -30.90 35.67
N THR A 302 -10.37 -30.65 35.50
CA THR A 302 -10.91 -29.81 34.41
C THR A 302 -10.16 -28.48 34.33
N ILE A 303 -9.71 -28.13 33.13
CA ILE A 303 -8.94 -26.92 32.83
C ILE A 303 -9.89 -25.81 32.41
N ASN A 304 -9.88 -24.70 33.14
CA ASN A 304 -10.74 -23.56 32.88
C ASN A 304 -10.09 -22.62 31.84
N VAL A 305 -10.74 -22.45 30.70
CA VAL A 305 -10.28 -21.57 29.62
C VAL A 305 -11.26 -20.43 29.44
N LEU A 306 -10.77 -19.19 29.55
CA LEU A 306 -11.61 -18.00 29.48
C LEU A 306 -11.15 -17.05 28.37
N ILE A 307 -12.09 -16.59 27.55
CA ILE A 307 -11.85 -15.49 26.59
C ILE A 307 -12.42 -14.17 27.11
N PHE A 308 -11.60 -13.12 27.02
CA PHE A 308 -11.87 -11.77 27.48
C PHE A 308 -11.56 -10.81 26.33
N GLY A 309 -12.59 -10.16 25.80
CA GLY A 309 -12.46 -9.46 24.53
C GLY A 309 -13.66 -8.64 24.11
N ASP A 310 -13.57 -8.10 22.91
CA ASP A 310 -14.61 -7.26 22.30
C ASP A 310 -15.63 -8.07 21.47
N SER A 311 -16.39 -7.40 20.61
CA SER A 311 -17.52 -8.00 19.87
C SER A 311 -17.13 -9.19 18.99
N ILE A 312 -15.92 -9.23 18.41
CA ILE A 312 -15.54 -10.35 17.51
C ILE A 312 -15.29 -11.66 18.26
N SER A 313 -15.19 -11.58 19.59
CA SER A 313 -14.85 -12.68 20.49
C SER A 313 -16.07 -13.25 21.23
N THR A 314 -17.26 -12.71 20.99
CA THR A 314 -18.52 -13.19 21.57
C THR A 314 -18.94 -14.54 20.95
N ASP A 315 -19.95 -15.19 21.53
CA ASP A 315 -20.52 -16.42 20.97
C ASP A 315 -21.35 -16.19 19.70
N ASP A 316 -21.79 -14.95 19.43
CA ASP A 316 -22.60 -14.60 18.26
C ASP A 316 -22.20 -13.24 17.63
N PRO A 317 -21.02 -13.14 16.99
CA PRO A 317 -20.61 -11.93 16.30
C PRO A 317 -21.26 -11.86 14.90
N ASN A 318 -22.59 -11.67 14.83
CA ASN A 318 -23.35 -11.68 13.57
C ASN A 318 -23.05 -12.92 12.71
N THR A 319 -23.00 -14.09 13.35
CA THR A 319 -22.73 -15.34 12.64
C THR A 319 -24.03 -15.95 12.13
N ILE A 320 -23.91 -16.81 11.12
CA ILE A 320 -24.99 -17.71 10.69
C ILE A 320 -24.80 -19.14 11.20
N SER A 321 -23.63 -19.43 11.79
CA SER A 321 -23.28 -20.72 12.37
C SER A 321 -22.40 -20.51 13.59
N PHE A 322 -22.90 -20.95 14.76
CA PHE A 322 -22.17 -20.82 16.03
C PHE A 322 -20.84 -21.58 16.02
N ASP A 323 -20.75 -22.69 15.27
CA ASP A 323 -19.52 -23.49 15.07
C ASP A 323 -18.48 -22.81 14.17
N ALA A 324 -18.89 -21.72 13.50
CA ALA A 324 -18.07 -20.92 12.62
C ALA A 324 -17.71 -19.56 13.25
N THR A 325 -17.68 -19.44 14.57
CA THR A 325 -17.16 -18.26 15.28
C THR A 325 -15.68 -18.43 15.66
N MET A 326 -14.97 -17.31 15.86
CA MET A 326 -13.57 -17.36 16.34
C MET A 326 -13.46 -18.14 17.65
N TRP A 327 -14.36 -17.87 18.59
CA TRP A 327 -14.38 -18.56 19.87
C TRP A 327 -14.65 -20.06 19.73
N ALA A 328 -15.60 -20.47 18.88
CA ALA A 328 -15.84 -21.89 18.62
C ALA A 328 -14.62 -22.60 18.01
N LYS A 329 -13.90 -21.95 17.08
CA LYS A 329 -12.67 -22.53 16.50
C LYS A 329 -11.54 -22.67 17.51
N ILE A 330 -11.39 -21.71 18.41
CA ILE A 330 -10.41 -21.81 19.50
C ILE A 330 -10.75 -22.96 20.45
N LYS A 331 -12.02 -23.10 20.86
CA LYS A 331 -12.49 -24.22 21.71
C LYS A 331 -12.19 -25.57 21.09
N SER A 332 -12.51 -25.74 19.79
CA SER A 332 -12.18 -26.95 19.03
C SER A 332 -10.68 -27.19 19.05
N LYS A 333 -9.87 -26.21 18.67
CA LYS A 333 -8.42 -26.39 18.56
C LYS A 333 -7.75 -26.76 19.88
N ILE A 334 -8.14 -26.13 20.99
CA ILE A 334 -7.62 -26.48 22.32
C ILE A 334 -7.98 -27.93 22.67
N THR A 335 -9.22 -28.35 22.39
CA THR A 335 -9.68 -29.72 22.67
C THR A 335 -8.94 -30.73 21.79
N ASP A 336 -8.83 -30.45 20.49
CA ASP A 336 -8.22 -31.32 19.48
C ASP A 336 -6.71 -31.52 19.73
N ASP A 337 -5.99 -30.47 20.15
CA ASP A 337 -4.56 -30.55 20.48
C ASP A 337 -4.28 -31.31 21.78
N ASN A 338 -5.30 -31.51 22.63
CA ASN A 338 -5.17 -32.04 23.99
C ASN A 338 -6.10 -33.22 24.27
N PRO A 339 -6.01 -34.33 23.50
CA PRO A 339 -6.85 -35.49 23.71
C PRO A 339 -6.67 -36.06 25.13
N GLY A 340 -7.80 -36.32 25.80
CA GLY A 340 -7.83 -36.88 27.16
C GLY A 340 -7.76 -35.83 28.29
N LYS A 341 -7.71 -34.54 27.98
CA LYS A 341 -7.91 -33.46 28.97
C LYS A 341 -9.36 -32.97 28.94
N GLU A 342 -9.89 -32.62 30.11
CA GLU A 342 -11.22 -32.03 30.24
C GLU A 342 -11.13 -30.51 30.33
N PHE A 343 -12.05 -29.80 29.66
CA PHE A 343 -12.06 -28.34 29.59
C PHE A 343 -13.41 -27.76 29.99
N ALA A 344 -13.38 -26.62 30.67
CA ALA A 344 -14.53 -25.75 30.88
C ALA A 344 -14.27 -24.40 30.21
N PHE A 345 -15.10 -24.05 29.23
CA PHE A 345 -14.94 -22.85 28.42
C PHE A 345 -15.86 -21.73 28.90
N ILE A 346 -15.30 -20.55 29.13
CA ILE A 346 -16.01 -19.39 29.67
C ILE A 346 -15.83 -18.21 28.72
N ASN A 347 -16.93 -17.63 28.25
CA ASN A 347 -16.89 -16.39 27.48
C ASN A 347 -17.22 -15.20 28.40
N ARG A 348 -16.32 -14.21 28.43
CA ARG A 348 -16.51 -12.91 29.09
C ARG A 348 -16.35 -11.74 28.12
N ALA A 349 -16.38 -11.99 26.82
CA ALA A 349 -16.35 -10.95 25.81
C ALA A 349 -17.65 -10.14 25.81
N ILE A 350 -17.54 -8.83 25.57
CA ILE A 350 -18.68 -7.91 25.51
C ILE A 350 -18.56 -7.08 24.23
N GLY A 351 -19.67 -6.96 23.49
CA GLY A 351 -19.71 -6.17 22.28
C GLY A 351 -19.46 -4.67 22.51
N GLY A 352 -18.79 -4.02 21.54
CA GLY A 352 -18.53 -2.58 21.54
C GLY A 352 -17.54 -2.09 22.59
N GLN A 353 -16.90 -2.98 23.37
CA GLN A 353 -15.94 -2.59 24.40
C GLN A 353 -14.51 -2.43 23.86
N THR A 354 -13.72 -1.64 24.57
CA THR A 354 -12.30 -1.34 24.29
C THR A 354 -11.42 -1.73 25.48
N TRP A 355 -10.09 -1.62 25.35
CA TRP A 355 -9.19 -1.79 26.48
C TRP A 355 -9.45 -0.80 27.63
N ALA A 356 -9.95 0.41 27.34
CA ALA A 356 -10.31 1.40 28.36
C ALA A 356 -11.45 0.91 29.28
N ASN A 357 -12.31 0.00 28.78
CA ASN A 357 -13.40 -0.58 29.55
C ASN A 357 -12.98 -1.82 30.35
N ALA A 358 -11.88 -2.48 29.98
CA ALA A 358 -11.53 -3.82 30.46
C ALA A 358 -11.33 -3.88 31.99
N ASN A 359 -10.58 -2.92 32.56
CA ASN A 359 -10.38 -2.79 34.01
C ASN A 359 -11.36 -1.80 34.68
N THR A 360 -12.42 -1.41 33.98
CA THR A 360 -13.45 -0.50 34.50
C THR A 360 -14.83 -1.12 34.29
N LYS A 361 -15.89 -0.31 34.40
CA LYS A 361 -17.26 -0.77 34.14
C LYS A 361 -17.49 -0.86 32.63
N PRO A 362 -18.04 -1.97 32.10
CA PRO A 362 -18.38 -2.07 30.69
C PRO A 362 -19.57 -1.16 30.37
N THR A 363 -19.68 -0.71 29.12
CA THR A 363 -20.81 0.15 28.72
C THR A 363 -22.12 -0.63 28.60
N SER A 364 -22.05 -1.91 28.21
CA SER A 364 -23.18 -2.84 28.27
C SER A 364 -23.17 -3.60 29.59
N THR A 365 -24.27 -3.54 30.34
CA THR A 365 -24.41 -4.20 31.65
C THR A 365 -25.58 -5.17 31.71
N ASP A 366 -26.39 -5.27 30.65
CA ASP A 366 -27.48 -6.24 30.52
C ASP A 366 -26.93 -7.58 30.02
N ILE A 367 -26.20 -8.26 30.91
CA ILE A 367 -25.49 -9.50 30.60
C ILE A 367 -25.67 -10.46 31.78
N GLU A 368 -26.17 -11.67 31.50
CA GLU A 368 -26.59 -12.64 32.52
C GLU A 368 -25.53 -12.92 33.59
N TRP A 369 -24.25 -13.03 33.20
CA TRP A 369 -23.16 -13.31 34.12
C TRP A 369 -22.59 -12.07 34.83
N TYR A 370 -22.99 -10.85 34.44
CA TYR A 370 -22.54 -9.58 35.03
C TYR A 370 -23.53 -9.12 36.10
N THR A 371 -23.45 -9.71 37.28
CA THR A 371 -24.53 -9.67 38.29
C THR A 371 -24.49 -8.48 39.25
N ASP A 372 -23.31 -7.92 39.50
CA ASP A 372 -23.04 -6.74 40.34
C ASP A 372 -22.47 -5.61 39.47
N PRO A 373 -23.25 -4.55 39.22
CA PRO A 373 -22.85 -3.44 38.36
C PRO A 373 -21.86 -2.46 39.00
N ASN A 374 -21.42 -2.69 40.24
CA ASN A 374 -20.38 -1.91 40.91
C ASN A 374 -18.99 -2.52 40.71
N GLU A 375 -18.90 -3.81 40.39
CA GLU A 375 -17.63 -4.47 40.13
C GLU A 375 -17.15 -4.16 38.70
N PRO A 376 -15.84 -3.92 38.48
CA PRO A 376 -15.29 -3.73 37.15
C PRO A 376 -15.39 -5.03 36.36
N TRP A 377 -15.45 -4.95 35.03
CA TRP A 377 -15.59 -6.12 34.14
C TRP A 377 -14.53 -7.19 34.40
N VAL A 378 -13.26 -6.80 34.61
CA VAL A 378 -12.16 -7.71 34.96
C VAL A 378 -12.40 -8.55 36.23
N TYR A 379 -13.29 -8.12 37.14
CA TYR A 379 -13.68 -8.94 38.30
C TYR A 379 -14.26 -10.28 37.84
N TYR A 380 -15.17 -10.27 36.85
CA TYR A 380 -15.81 -11.46 36.30
C TYR A 380 -14.90 -12.32 35.42
N VAL A 381 -13.70 -11.81 35.11
CA VAL A 381 -12.63 -12.53 34.41
C VAL A 381 -11.78 -13.30 35.41
N VAL A 382 -11.47 -12.71 36.57
CA VAL A 382 -10.64 -13.35 37.59
C VAL A 382 -11.43 -14.25 38.55
N GLN A 383 -12.71 -13.93 38.77
CA GLN A 383 -13.61 -14.67 39.68
C GLN A 383 -13.72 -16.17 39.39
N PRO A 384 -13.82 -16.65 38.12
CA PRO A 384 -13.87 -18.09 37.84
C PRO A 384 -12.51 -18.80 37.96
N LYS A 385 -11.42 -18.08 38.28
CA LYS A 385 -10.05 -18.62 38.39
C LYS A 385 -9.62 -19.46 37.17
N PRO A 386 -9.61 -18.86 35.96
CA PRO A 386 -9.21 -19.57 34.75
C PRO A 386 -7.72 -19.94 34.78
N ASP A 387 -7.41 -21.08 34.17
CA ASP A 387 -6.05 -21.59 33.98
C ASP A 387 -5.41 -21.02 32.71
N ILE A 388 -6.25 -20.70 31.72
CA ILE A 388 -5.86 -20.02 30.49
C ILE A 388 -6.75 -18.80 30.30
N VAL A 389 -6.13 -17.63 30.14
CA VAL A 389 -6.82 -16.37 29.80
C VAL A 389 -6.43 -15.93 28.40
N ILE A 390 -7.43 -15.77 27.54
CA ILE A 390 -7.27 -15.31 26.16
C ILE A 390 -7.74 -13.86 26.08
N PHE A 391 -6.84 -12.93 25.74
CA PHE A 391 -7.15 -11.52 25.53
C PHE A 391 -7.38 -11.24 24.05
N ALA A 392 -8.59 -10.81 23.68
CA ALA A 392 -9.02 -10.63 22.29
C ALA A 392 -9.73 -9.29 22.08
N PHE A 393 -8.93 -8.22 22.08
CA PHE A 393 -9.35 -6.82 22.00
C PHE A 393 -8.68 -6.10 20.83
N GLY A 394 -9.12 -4.87 20.57
CA GLY A 394 -8.50 -3.93 19.63
C GLY A 394 -9.41 -3.53 18.47
N MET A 395 -10.48 -4.29 18.18
CA MET A 395 -11.35 -3.98 17.05
C MET A 395 -12.10 -2.66 17.28
N ASN A 396 -12.59 -2.44 18.50
CA ASN A 396 -13.36 -1.24 18.85
C ASN A 396 -12.49 -0.09 19.36
N ASP A 397 -11.23 -0.34 19.71
CA ASP A 397 -10.27 0.69 20.13
C ASP A 397 -9.99 1.71 19.02
N ALA A 398 -10.16 1.30 17.77
CA ALA A 398 -10.05 2.18 16.62
C ALA A 398 -8.72 2.93 16.55
N ASN A 399 -8.74 4.25 16.40
CA ASN A 399 -7.55 5.10 16.49
C ASN A 399 -7.30 5.62 17.93
N GLY A 400 -8.09 5.17 18.91
CA GLY A 400 -8.04 5.59 20.32
C GLY A 400 -7.56 4.49 21.26
N PHE A 401 -6.77 3.53 20.77
CA PHE A 401 -6.20 2.47 21.59
C PHE A 401 -5.41 3.03 22.77
N ASN A 402 -5.68 2.49 23.96
CA ASN A 402 -5.05 2.93 25.21
C ASN A 402 -4.16 1.80 25.76
N ALA A 403 -2.86 1.89 25.49
CA ALA A 403 -1.90 0.89 25.96
C ALA A 403 -1.79 0.87 27.49
N GLY A 404 -1.87 2.01 28.18
CA GLY A 404 -1.88 2.07 29.65
C GLY A 404 -3.03 1.26 30.26
N ALA A 405 -4.22 1.34 29.67
CA ALA A 405 -5.38 0.54 30.08
C ALA A 405 -5.17 -0.96 29.83
N MET A 406 -4.56 -1.33 28.69
CA MET A 406 -4.18 -2.73 28.43
C MET A 406 -3.19 -3.24 29.48
N VAL A 407 -2.08 -2.54 29.70
CA VAL A 407 -1.04 -2.93 30.67
C VAL A 407 -1.64 -3.04 32.08
N SER A 408 -2.42 -2.05 32.51
CA SER A 408 -3.12 -2.06 33.80
C SER A 408 -4.03 -3.29 33.95
N THR A 409 -4.82 -3.60 32.91
CA THR A 409 -5.73 -4.76 32.91
C THR A 409 -4.96 -6.07 33.02
N VAL A 410 -3.95 -6.27 32.17
CA VAL A 410 -3.16 -7.52 32.17
C VAL A 410 -2.42 -7.70 33.50
N ASN A 411 -1.86 -6.64 34.07
CA ASN A 411 -1.19 -6.70 35.38
C ASN A 411 -2.15 -7.09 36.51
N LYS A 412 -3.38 -6.58 36.49
CA LYS A 412 -4.40 -6.96 37.48
C LYS A 412 -4.80 -8.43 37.34
N VAL A 413 -5.00 -8.91 36.11
CA VAL A 413 -5.30 -10.34 35.87
C VAL A 413 -4.11 -11.20 36.29
N LYS A 414 -2.86 -10.82 35.96
CA LYS A 414 -1.65 -11.56 36.37
C LYS A 414 -1.50 -11.63 37.88
N SER A 415 -1.76 -10.53 38.57
CA SER A 415 -1.68 -10.46 40.03
C SER A 415 -2.73 -11.36 40.70
N ALA A 416 -3.93 -11.45 40.13
CA ALA A 416 -4.99 -12.31 40.63
C ALA A 416 -4.79 -13.79 40.26
N LEU A 417 -4.16 -14.06 39.11
CA LEU A 417 -3.98 -15.39 38.52
C LEU A 417 -2.50 -15.64 38.16
N PRO A 418 -1.60 -15.74 39.16
CA PRO A 418 -0.16 -15.81 38.90
C PRO A 418 0.26 -17.07 38.13
N GLU A 419 -0.50 -18.16 38.25
CA GLU A 419 -0.23 -19.44 37.58
C GLU A 419 -0.92 -19.60 36.21
N ALA A 420 -1.81 -18.69 35.81
CA ALA A 420 -2.52 -18.82 34.54
C ALA A 420 -1.62 -18.53 33.34
N ASP A 421 -1.87 -19.24 32.23
CA ASP A 421 -1.25 -19.00 30.94
C ASP A 421 -2.03 -17.94 30.17
N PHE A 422 -1.31 -16.97 29.59
CA PHE A 422 -1.92 -15.87 28.85
C PHE A 422 -1.67 -16.00 27.36
N ILE A 423 -2.73 -15.84 26.57
CA ILE A 423 -2.72 -15.87 25.12
C ILE A 423 -3.33 -14.56 24.61
N PHE A 424 -2.62 -13.83 23.75
CA PHE A 424 -3.15 -12.64 23.09
C PHE A 424 -3.66 -12.99 21.69
N ILE A 425 -4.74 -12.37 21.24
CA ILE A 425 -5.20 -12.41 19.86
C ILE A 425 -5.06 -11.00 19.28
N THR A 426 -4.26 -10.86 18.23
CA THR A 426 -4.03 -9.55 17.60
C THR A 426 -5.22 -9.17 16.73
N THR A 427 -5.77 -7.96 16.87
CA THR A 427 -6.99 -7.58 16.13
C THR A 427 -6.75 -7.45 14.61
N PRO A 428 -7.62 -7.98 13.74
CA PRO A 428 -7.64 -7.60 12.33
C PRO A 428 -8.09 -6.13 12.16
N ALA A 429 -8.03 -5.61 10.92
CA ALA A 429 -8.58 -4.31 10.57
C ALA A 429 -9.98 -4.45 9.94
N PRO A 430 -10.90 -3.47 10.10
CA PRO A 430 -12.26 -3.57 9.57
C PRO A 430 -12.28 -3.47 8.03
N SER A 431 -13.42 -3.72 7.40
CA SER A 431 -13.64 -3.59 5.97
C SER A 431 -13.31 -2.19 5.45
N ILE A 432 -12.47 -2.10 4.42
CA ILE A 432 -12.26 -0.86 3.62
C ILE A 432 -13.41 -0.66 2.64
N ALA A 433 -14.22 -1.71 2.39
CA ALA A 433 -15.48 -1.59 1.66
C ALA A 433 -16.65 -1.08 2.50
N ALA A 434 -16.48 -0.87 3.80
CA ALA A 434 -17.56 -0.40 4.67
C ALA A 434 -18.09 0.97 4.19
N ILE A 435 -19.40 1.05 4.02
CA ILE A 435 -20.12 2.30 3.68
C ILE A 435 -20.84 2.91 4.89
N LEU A 436 -20.81 2.21 6.03
CA LEU A 436 -21.43 2.66 7.27
C LEU A 436 -20.70 3.91 7.81
N PRO A 437 -21.42 4.93 8.30
CA PRO A 437 -20.81 6.04 9.02
C PRO A 437 -19.97 5.55 10.21
N GLY A 438 -18.78 6.12 10.39
CA GLY A 438 -17.83 5.68 11.44
C GLY A 438 -16.37 5.65 11.00
N GLY A 439 -16.10 5.87 9.71
CA GLY A 439 -14.75 6.02 9.19
C GLY A 439 -13.94 4.73 9.10
N TYR A 440 -14.58 3.56 9.19
CA TYR A 440 -13.90 2.25 9.16
C TYR A 440 -12.90 2.09 8.01
N ASP A 441 -13.21 2.66 6.85
CA ASP A 441 -12.39 2.60 5.64
C ASP A 441 -11.26 3.63 5.57
N GLN A 442 -11.21 4.61 6.48
CA GLN A 442 -10.20 5.66 6.43
C GLN A 442 -8.87 5.17 7.01
N PRO A 443 -7.72 5.66 6.47
CA PRO A 443 -6.40 5.21 6.90
C PRO A 443 -6.16 5.29 8.40
N ILE A 444 -6.57 6.38 9.07
CA ILE A 444 -6.34 6.56 10.52
C ILE A 444 -6.98 5.44 11.35
N PHE A 445 -8.16 4.95 10.96
CA PHE A 445 -8.89 3.92 11.67
C PHE A 445 -8.38 2.51 11.36
N GLN A 446 -7.86 2.29 10.15
CA GLN A 446 -7.19 1.06 9.74
C GLN A 446 -5.83 0.92 10.44
N GLU A 447 -5.00 1.97 10.39
CA GLU A 447 -3.70 2.02 11.08
C GLU A 447 -3.87 1.95 12.60
N GLY A 448 -4.96 2.48 13.17
CA GLY A 448 -5.26 2.33 14.59
C GLY A 448 -5.49 0.88 15.05
N ARG A 449 -6.08 0.00 14.21
CA ARG A 449 -6.19 -1.44 14.53
C ARG A 449 -4.84 -2.13 14.42
N ASP A 450 -4.04 -1.78 13.42
CA ASP A 450 -2.66 -2.26 13.33
C ASP A 450 -1.82 -1.78 14.53
N PHE A 451 -2.07 -0.56 15.03
CA PHE A 451 -1.47 -0.02 16.25
C PHE A 451 -1.73 -0.93 17.45
N ALA A 452 -3.01 -1.18 17.75
CA ALA A 452 -3.42 -2.05 18.86
C ALA A 452 -2.87 -3.47 18.70
N ALA A 453 -2.94 -4.03 17.49
CA ALA A 453 -2.45 -5.37 17.19
C ALA A 453 -0.95 -5.51 17.39
N GLY A 454 -0.16 -4.57 16.87
CA GLY A 454 1.30 -4.60 17.04
C GLY A 454 1.71 -4.36 18.49
N PHE A 455 1.00 -3.50 19.23
CA PHE A 455 1.26 -3.34 20.66
C PHE A 455 1.01 -4.64 21.41
N ALA A 456 -0.15 -5.29 21.20
CA ALA A 456 -0.45 -6.57 21.84
C ALA A 456 0.57 -7.66 21.48
N ARG A 457 0.99 -7.72 20.21
CA ARG A 457 2.02 -8.65 19.71
C ARG A 457 3.35 -8.44 20.41
N THR A 458 3.87 -7.22 20.40
CA THR A 458 5.20 -6.93 20.96
C THR A 458 5.20 -7.00 22.48
N PHE A 459 4.11 -6.61 23.14
CA PHE A 459 3.89 -6.80 24.57
C PHE A 459 3.92 -8.28 24.96
N ALA A 460 3.17 -9.13 24.25
CA ALA A 460 3.16 -10.57 24.48
C ALA A 460 4.56 -11.16 24.26
N ASN A 461 5.24 -10.78 23.18
CA ASN A 461 6.60 -11.23 22.90
C ASN A 461 7.59 -10.83 24.01
N PHE A 462 7.49 -9.59 24.49
CA PHE A 462 8.36 -9.01 25.52
C PHE A 462 8.20 -9.71 26.88
N TYR A 463 6.97 -9.87 27.38
CA TYR A 463 6.70 -10.54 28.66
C TYR A 463 6.70 -12.08 28.58
N GLY A 464 6.87 -12.59 27.37
CA GLY A 464 6.93 -14.01 27.12
C GLY A 464 5.59 -14.74 27.25
N TYR A 465 4.51 -14.07 26.83
CA TYR A 465 3.19 -14.66 26.65
C TYR A 465 3.04 -15.25 25.24
N SER A 466 2.06 -16.13 25.08
CA SER A 466 1.67 -16.68 23.79
C SER A 466 0.79 -15.68 23.03
N TYR A 467 0.77 -15.76 21.70
CA TYR A 467 -0.20 -15.01 20.91
C TYR A 467 -0.60 -15.72 19.61
N LEU A 468 -1.81 -15.44 19.15
CA LEU A 468 -2.33 -15.81 17.84
C LEU A 468 -2.32 -14.56 16.96
N ASP A 469 -1.47 -14.55 15.95
CA ASP A 469 -1.22 -13.35 15.15
C ASP A 469 -2.18 -13.19 13.96
N ILE A 470 -3.45 -13.02 14.29
CA ILE A 470 -4.54 -12.84 13.32
C ILE A 470 -4.32 -11.59 12.46
N ASN A 471 -3.85 -10.49 13.05
CA ASN A 471 -3.58 -9.23 12.33
C ASN A 471 -2.53 -9.37 11.24
N HIS A 472 -1.41 -10.05 11.53
CA HIS A 472 -0.33 -10.22 10.56
C HIS A 472 -0.81 -11.05 9.37
N TYR A 473 -1.44 -12.20 9.65
CA TYR A 473 -1.99 -13.05 8.60
C TYR A 473 -3.11 -12.36 7.81
N PHE A 474 -3.95 -11.56 8.48
CA PHE A 474 -4.95 -10.72 7.83
C PHE A 474 -4.33 -9.73 6.82
N ASN A 475 -3.30 -8.98 7.23
CA ASN A 475 -2.59 -8.05 6.33
C ASN A 475 -2.01 -8.79 5.11
N MET A 476 -1.56 -10.02 5.30
CA MET A 476 -1.04 -10.83 4.22
C MET A 476 -2.13 -11.23 3.20
N VAL A 477 -3.24 -11.81 3.66
CA VAL A 477 -4.29 -12.34 2.75
C VAL A 477 -5.22 -11.26 2.18
N ARG A 478 -5.46 -10.17 2.91
CA ARG A 478 -6.39 -9.09 2.52
C ARG A 478 -5.68 -7.90 1.87
N ASP A 479 -4.53 -7.48 2.37
CA ASP A 479 -3.79 -6.31 1.86
C ASP A 479 -2.63 -6.67 0.92
N GLY A 480 -2.29 -7.96 0.80
CA GLY A 480 -1.15 -8.41 -0.01
C GLY A 480 0.19 -7.88 0.49
N ARG A 481 0.35 -7.74 1.82
CA ARG A 481 1.56 -7.18 2.44
C ARG A 481 1.97 -7.94 3.70
N ASP A 482 3.24 -8.30 3.78
CA ASP A 482 3.84 -8.84 4.99
C ASP A 482 4.46 -7.70 5.81
N ILE A 483 3.73 -7.25 6.83
CA ILE A 483 4.11 -6.10 7.67
C ILE A 483 5.21 -6.41 8.70
N LEU A 484 5.58 -7.68 8.88
CA LEU A 484 6.66 -8.09 9.78
C LEU A 484 7.94 -8.49 9.01
N ASN A 485 7.88 -8.46 7.68
CA ASN A 485 8.99 -8.72 6.77
C ASN A 485 9.16 -7.53 5.82
N CYS A 486 9.90 -6.52 6.27
CA CYS A 486 10.13 -5.31 5.48
C CYS A 486 11.49 -5.35 4.76
N GLU A 487 11.51 -4.85 3.53
CA GLU A 487 12.74 -4.55 2.80
C GLU A 487 13.16 -3.11 3.11
N LEU A 488 14.42 -2.92 3.55
CA LEU A 488 14.96 -1.59 3.85
C LEU A 488 15.41 -0.90 2.56
N MET A 489 14.76 0.19 2.19
CA MET A 489 15.11 1.02 1.04
C MET A 489 15.55 2.41 1.47
N LYS A 490 16.59 2.96 0.84
CA LYS A 490 17.03 4.34 1.09
C LYS A 490 15.96 5.29 0.59
N VAL A 491 15.39 6.11 1.49
CA VAL A 491 14.32 7.05 1.13
C VAL A 491 14.72 8.50 1.32
N GLU A 492 15.55 8.81 2.31
CA GLU A 492 15.86 10.19 2.69
C GLU A 492 17.33 10.29 3.13
N GLU A 493 17.98 11.39 2.75
CA GLU A 493 19.32 11.77 3.23
C GLU A 493 19.29 13.26 3.56
N VAL A 494 19.67 13.59 4.80
CA VAL A 494 19.62 14.97 5.32
C VAL A 494 21.01 15.38 5.78
N ILE A 495 21.39 16.60 5.45
CA ILE A 495 22.67 17.18 5.83
C ILE A 495 22.46 18.03 7.09
N SER A 496 23.18 17.70 8.15
CA SER A 496 23.47 18.58 9.30
C SER A 496 22.34 18.97 10.30
N SER A 497 21.37 18.09 10.60
CA SER A 497 20.46 18.37 11.72
C SER A 497 19.77 17.15 12.34
N SER A 498 19.24 17.33 13.56
CA SER A 498 18.08 16.57 14.06
C SER A 498 16.99 16.53 13.00
N PHE A 499 16.29 15.41 12.88
CA PHE A 499 15.41 15.14 11.74
C PHE A 499 14.19 14.30 12.14
N ILE A 500 13.07 14.56 11.48
CA ILE A 500 11.86 13.73 11.47
C ILE A 500 11.60 13.39 10.01
N ALA A 501 11.45 12.09 9.71
CA ALA A 501 11.19 11.58 8.38
C ALA A 501 9.96 12.23 7.74
N SER A 502 9.95 12.35 6.42
CA SER A 502 8.73 12.70 5.67
C SER A 502 7.93 11.46 5.23
N THR A 503 8.55 10.28 5.32
CA THR A 503 7.98 9.01 4.89
C THR A 503 7.58 8.12 6.08
N TYR A 504 6.33 7.64 6.06
CA TYR A 504 5.81 6.68 7.02
C TYR A 504 6.39 5.28 6.79
N CYS A 505 6.74 4.57 7.86
CA CYS A 505 7.28 3.21 7.78
C CYS A 505 6.84 2.34 8.97
N HIS A 506 7.04 1.02 8.85
CA HIS A 506 6.89 0.07 9.96
C HIS A 506 8.22 -0.21 10.64
N ASP A 507 9.25 -0.45 9.83
CA ASP A 507 10.62 -0.71 10.26
C ASP A 507 11.54 0.36 9.67
N PHE A 508 12.69 0.60 10.30
CA PHE A 508 13.67 1.51 9.75
C PHE A 508 15.10 1.22 10.22
N SER A 509 16.07 1.75 9.47
CA SER A 509 17.44 1.93 9.92
C SER A 509 17.86 3.37 9.66
N LEU A 510 18.33 4.05 10.71
CA LEU A 510 18.95 5.37 10.64
C LEU A 510 20.46 5.20 10.78
N SER A 511 21.21 5.87 9.92
CA SER A 511 22.67 5.96 10.00
C SER A 511 23.06 7.43 10.06
N ALA A 512 23.67 7.85 11.16
CA ALA A 512 24.11 9.21 11.37
C ALA A 512 25.63 9.29 11.47
N VAL A 513 26.25 10.23 10.76
CA VAL A 513 27.66 10.57 10.95
C VAL A 513 27.73 11.64 12.03
N VAL A 514 28.47 11.35 13.10
CA VAL A 514 28.60 12.19 14.29
C VAL A 514 29.97 12.85 14.28
N SER A 515 29.99 14.18 14.34
CA SER A 515 31.23 14.96 14.34
C SER A 515 31.94 14.94 15.70
N SER A 516 33.27 14.85 15.65
CA SER A 516 34.15 14.91 16.82
C SER A 516 34.47 16.36 17.25
N PRO A 517 34.69 16.65 18.56
CA PRO A 517 34.60 15.72 19.68
C PRO A 517 33.20 15.66 20.30
N LEU A 518 32.68 14.43 20.47
CA LEU A 518 31.41 14.18 21.16
C LEU A 518 31.71 13.76 22.61
N ILE A 519 31.75 14.71 23.54
CA ILE A 519 32.07 14.43 24.97
C ILE A 519 31.05 15.00 25.96
N ASP A 520 29.94 15.55 25.47
CA ASP A 520 28.93 16.18 26.32
C ASP A 520 28.00 15.14 26.96
N GLU A 521 28.35 14.70 28.18
CA GLU A 521 27.55 13.74 28.97
C GLU A 521 26.18 14.29 29.41
N SER A 522 25.92 15.60 29.25
CA SER A 522 24.62 16.20 29.58
C SER A 522 23.56 16.04 28.47
N LYS A 523 23.96 15.49 27.30
CA LYS A 523 23.10 15.38 26.12
C LYS A 523 23.05 13.97 25.58
N VAL A 524 21.93 13.63 24.94
CA VAL A 524 21.69 12.29 24.39
C VAL A 524 21.11 12.38 22.99
N ILE A 525 21.42 11.37 22.18
CA ILE A 525 20.72 11.11 20.92
C ILE A 525 19.46 10.34 21.29
N ALA A 526 18.30 10.82 20.85
CA ALA A 526 17.01 10.16 21.02
C ALA A 526 16.47 9.74 19.65
N VAL A 527 16.15 8.46 19.51
CA VAL A 527 15.53 7.88 18.31
C VAL A 527 14.20 7.26 18.70
N ASN A 528 13.12 7.62 18.03
CA ASN A 528 11.81 7.03 18.34
C ASN A 528 11.71 5.60 17.81
N CYS A 529 11.12 4.74 18.62
CA CYS A 529 10.77 3.35 18.27
C CYS A 529 9.26 3.15 18.14
N GLY A 530 8.49 4.22 18.35
CA GLY A 530 7.05 4.28 18.16
C GLY A 530 6.54 5.70 17.87
N LEU A 531 5.23 5.84 17.89
CA LEU A 531 4.44 7.03 17.60
C LEU A 531 4.29 7.89 18.85
N ASP A 532 4.31 7.27 20.04
CA ASP A 532 4.22 8.01 21.27
C ASP A 532 5.53 8.81 21.50
N PRO A 533 5.45 10.07 21.96
CA PRO A 533 6.63 10.89 22.26
C PRO A 533 7.60 10.26 23.27
N GLU A 534 7.14 9.34 24.12
CA GLU A 534 7.97 8.64 25.11
C GLU A 534 8.59 7.32 24.61
N ASP A 535 8.19 6.84 23.43
CA ASP A 535 8.74 5.63 22.81
C ASP A 535 10.11 5.90 22.19
N LEU A 536 11.14 6.00 23.03
CA LEU A 536 12.47 6.49 22.68
C LEU A 536 13.59 5.51 23.07
N ILE A 537 14.55 5.37 22.16
CA ILE A 537 15.87 4.79 22.39
C ILE A 537 16.86 5.94 22.55
N TYR A 538 17.54 5.99 23.68
CA TYR A 538 18.56 6.98 24.00
C TYR A 538 19.95 6.40 23.83
N ILE A 539 20.84 7.17 23.18
CA ILE A 539 22.28 6.94 23.17
C ILE A 539 22.93 8.13 23.86
N GLY A 540 23.49 7.89 25.04
CA GLY A 540 24.24 8.87 25.81
C GLY A 540 25.72 8.51 25.91
N ILE A 541 26.45 9.31 26.68
CA ILE A 541 27.84 9.07 27.04
C ILE A 541 27.94 9.04 28.57
N SER A 542 28.69 8.06 29.08
CA SER A 542 29.08 8.01 30.49
C SER A 542 30.54 7.58 30.59
N HIS A 543 31.35 8.38 31.28
CA HIS A 543 32.79 8.14 31.43
C HIS A 543 33.52 7.96 30.09
N GLY A 544 33.18 8.79 29.10
CA GLY A 544 33.77 8.76 27.76
C GLY A 544 33.40 7.54 26.90
N LYS A 545 32.36 6.79 27.29
CA LYS A 545 31.88 5.59 26.59
C LYS A 545 30.38 5.67 26.30
N TYR A 546 29.94 5.03 25.22
CA TYR A 546 28.52 4.96 24.88
C TYR A 546 27.71 4.13 25.88
N ILE A 547 26.55 4.67 26.26
CA ILE A 547 25.50 3.99 27.03
C ILE A 547 24.20 4.07 26.23
N VAL A 548 23.45 2.96 26.19
CA VAL A 548 22.17 2.90 25.48
C VAL A 548 21.07 2.53 26.47
N SER A 549 19.97 3.28 26.45
CA SER A 549 18.74 2.95 27.18
C SER A 549 17.53 3.03 26.27
N ALA A 550 16.46 2.32 26.61
CA ALA A 550 15.20 2.40 25.89
C ALA A 550 14.03 2.54 26.87
N LYS A 551 13.12 3.43 26.54
CA LYS A 551 11.89 3.72 27.27
C LYS A 551 10.71 3.72 26.31
N THR A 552 9.55 3.34 26.82
CA THR A 552 8.25 3.49 26.17
C THR A 552 7.28 4.08 27.19
N GLU A 553 6.26 4.82 26.77
CA GLU A 553 5.26 5.44 27.68
C GLU A 553 4.67 4.41 28.67
N TYR A 554 4.54 3.17 28.20
CA TYR A 554 3.75 2.13 28.85
C TYR A 554 4.55 1.20 29.78
N VAL A 555 5.88 1.36 29.84
CA VAL A 555 6.80 0.67 30.76
C VAL A 555 7.97 1.62 31.08
N GLU A 556 8.10 2.06 32.34
CA GLU A 556 8.96 3.18 32.75
C GLU A 556 10.43 3.11 32.28
N THR A 557 11.05 1.92 32.21
CA THR A 557 12.33 1.64 31.54
C THR A 557 12.53 0.12 31.48
N TYR A 558 12.90 -0.45 30.33
CA TYR A 558 13.12 -1.90 30.23
C TYR A 558 14.47 -2.33 29.64
N TYR A 559 15.26 -1.41 29.07
CA TYR A 559 16.60 -1.71 28.62
C TYR A 559 17.58 -0.61 29.03
N THR A 560 18.71 -1.00 29.59
CA THR A 560 19.88 -0.14 29.78
C THR A 560 21.11 -1.02 29.65
N THR A 561 22.11 -0.60 28.87
CA THR A 561 23.39 -1.31 28.81
C THR A 561 24.03 -1.31 30.20
N THR A 562 24.40 -2.49 30.67
CA THR A 562 24.89 -2.74 32.04
C THR A 562 26.31 -2.25 32.28
N ASN A 563 27.08 -1.98 31.22
CA ASN A 563 28.36 -1.27 31.27
C ASN A 563 28.47 -0.35 30.05
N PRO A 564 29.12 0.82 30.14
CA PRO A 564 29.42 1.63 28.97
C PRO A 564 30.26 0.81 27.97
N VAL A 565 29.81 0.73 26.72
CA VAL A 565 30.11 -0.42 25.85
C VAL A 565 31.33 -0.21 24.96
N LYS A 566 31.51 1.00 24.42
CA LYS A 566 32.62 1.38 23.52
C LYS A 566 33.05 2.81 23.81
N TYR A 567 34.35 3.10 23.81
CA TYR A 567 34.87 4.47 23.92
C TYR A 567 34.42 5.30 22.73
N VAL A 568 34.08 6.57 22.98
CA VAL A 568 33.71 7.51 21.92
C VAL A 568 34.96 7.80 21.07
N PRO A 569 34.92 7.56 19.75
CA PRO A 569 36.06 7.87 18.88
C PRO A 569 36.41 9.36 18.86
N GLU A 570 37.69 9.69 18.78
CA GLU A 570 38.19 11.07 18.67
C GLU A 570 38.12 11.63 17.22
N TYR A 571 37.42 10.95 16.32
CA TYR A 571 37.21 11.32 14.92
C TYR A 571 35.73 11.17 14.53
N ASP A 572 35.33 11.76 13.41
CA ASP A 572 33.98 11.62 12.87
C ASP A 572 33.67 10.16 12.57
N HIS A 573 32.60 9.64 13.15
CA HIS A 573 32.26 8.22 13.08
C HIS A 573 30.76 8.02 12.90
N THR A 574 30.37 6.80 12.52
CA THR A 574 28.96 6.48 12.25
C THR A 574 28.30 5.86 13.46
N ILE A 575 27.08 6.30 13.75
CA ILE A 575 26.14 5.61 14.63
C ILE A 575 24.99 5.11 13.76
N GLN A 576 24.73 3.81 13.83
CA GLN A 576 23.58 3.19 13.17
C GLN A 576 22.60 2.69 14.22
N ILE A 577 21.33 3.03 14.07
CA ILE A 577 20.23 2.43 14.83
C ILE A 577 19.26 1.79 13.84
N SER A 578 18.91 0.53 14.08
CA SER A 578 17.77 -0.10 13.40
C SER A 578 16.69 -0.45 14.41
N VAL A 579 15.43 -0.22 14.04
CA VAL A 579 14.26 -0.77 14.72
C VAL A 579 13.51 -1.60 13.69
N ILE A 580 13.67 -2.93 13.78
CA ILE A 580 13.11 -3.89 12.83
C ILE A 580 12.25 -4.87 13.61
N ASN A 581 10.98 -4.97 13.22
CA ASN A 581 9.93 -5.63 14.01
C ASN A 581 9.99 -5.09 15.45
N ASN A 582 10.18 -5.96 16.45
CA ASN A 582 10.26 -5.59 17.86
C ASN A 582 11.69 -5.55 18.41
N THR A 583 12.71 -5.49 17.55
CA THR A 583 14.12 -5.52 17.98
C THR A 583 14.82 -4.24 17.57
N PHE A 584 15.41 -3.56 18.54
CA PHE A 584 16.33 -2.47 18.25
C PHE A 584 17.76 -2.97 18.30
N ARG A 585 18.61 -2.35 17.48
CA ARG A 585 20.06 -2.58 17.46
C ARG A 585 20.78 -1.27 17.26
N VAL A 586 21.89 -1.11 17.98
CA VAL A 586 22.74 0.08 17.91
C VAL A 586 24.16 -0.35 17.59
N TRP A 587 24.71 0.20 16.51
CA TRP A 587 26.10 0.03 16.12
C TRP A 587 26.85 1.36 16.19
N ILE A 588 28.11 1.27 16.62
CA ILE A 588 29.08 2.34 16.48
C ILE A 588 30.12 1.85 15.47
N GLU A 589 30.12 2.47 14.30
CA GLU A 589 30.78 1.98 13.09
C GLU A 589 30.28 0.56 12.76
N THR A 590 31.13 -0.46 12.92
CA THR A 590 30.79 -1.86 12.67
C THR A 590 30.49 -2.65 13.96
N ALA A 591 30.73 -2.07 15.13
CA ALA A 591 30.58 -2.76 16.41
C ALA A 591 29.14 -2.64 16.93
N LEU A 592 28.45 -3.78 17.09
CA LEU A 592 27.16 -3.85 17.78
C LEU A 592 27.37 -3.60 19.27
N ILE A 593 26.78 -2.53 19.81
CA ILE A 593 26.94 -2.15 21.22
C ILE A 593 25.68 -2.37 22.06
N ALA A 594 24.50 -2.44 21.43
CA ALA A 594 23.25 -2.73 22.12
C ALA A 594 22.28 -3.45 21.20
N GLU A 595 21.60 -4.45 21.75
CA GLU A 595 20.48 -5.15 21.10
C GLU A 595 19.45 -5.48 22.17
N GLY A 596 18.18 -5.21 21.88
CA GLY A 596 17.10 -5.53 22.81
C GLY A 596 15.74 -5.56 22.16
N LYS A 597 14.77 -6.13 22.89
CA LYS A 597 13.37 -6.14 22.49
C LYS A 597 12.67 -4.88 22.96
N VAL A 598 11.87 -4.27 22.09
CA VAL A 598 11.00 -3.12 22.42
C VAL A 598 9.53 -3.53 22.37
N ILE A 599 8.73 -2.95 23.28
CA ILE A 599 7.27 -2.94 23.14
C ILE A 599 6.96 -1.74 22.26
N ARG A 600 6.27 -1.95 21.16
CA ARG A 600 5.90 -0.89 20.22
C ARG A 600 4.59 -1.22 19.55
N HIS A 601 3.89 -0.18 19.14
CA HIS A 601 2.68 -0.33 18.36
C HIS A 601 2.95 -0.90 16.96
N GLY A 602 1.89 -1.40 16.31
CA GLY A 602 1.92 -1.69 14.87
C GLY A 602 1.42 -0.50 14.05
N GLY A 603 1.21 -0.68 12.75
CA GLY A 603 0.90 0.45 11.86
C GLY A 603 2.12 1.31 11.57
N ARG A 604 1.94 2.37 10.76
CA ARG A 604 3.04 3.23 10.31
C ARG A 604 3.25 4.45 11.19
N PHE A 605 4.50 4.92 11.29
CA PHE A 605 4.90 6.15 11.99
C PHE A 605 6.10 6.79 11.27
N LEU A 606 6.46 8.01 11.67
CA LEU A 606 7.61 8.74 11.11
C LEU A 606 8.84 8.52 12.01
N PRO A 607 9.92 7.88 11.52
CA PRO A 607 11.18 7.81 12.24
C PRO A 607 11.77 9.19 12.48
N SER A 608 12.53 9.32 13.55
CA SER A 608 13.19 10.55 13.92
C SER A 608 14.46 10.26 14.71
N ILE A 609 15.44 11.13 14.52
CA ILE A 609 16.65 11.19 15.33
C ILE A 609 16.81 12.62 15.81
N LYS A 610 16.95 12.78 17.13
CA LYS A 610 17.00 14.08 17.78
C LYS A 610 18.20 14.14 18.71
N TRP A 611 18.84 15.29 18.75
CA TRP A 611 19.76 15.65 19.82
C TRP A 611 19.01 16.53 20.82
N THR A 612 19.16 16.26 22.12
CA THR A 612 18.33 16.90 23.15
C THR A 612 18.49 18.42 23.28
N SER A 613 19.47 19.06 22.63
CA SER A 613 19.51 20.52 22.49
C SER A 613 20.25 20.99 21.22
N GLY A 614 19.57 21.70 20.32
CA GLY A 614 20.15 22.25 19.07
C GLY A 614 20.06 21.30 17.87
N ASN A 615 20.80 21.60 16.80
CA ASN A 615 20.75 20.81 15.56
C ASN A 615 21.53 19.48 15.63
N GLY A 616 22.16 19.18 16.76
CA GLY A 616 22.87 17.91 16.95
C GLY A 616 24.30 17.90 16.42
N PRO A 617 25.07 16.86 16.76
CA PRO A 617 26.43 16.66 16.27
C PRO A 617 26.46 16.01 14.87
N PHE A 618 25.33 15.96 14.17
CA PHE A 618 25.20 15.20 12.94
C PHE A 618 25.79 15.98 11.77
N SER A 619 26.65 15.37 10.98
CA SER A 619 27.08 15.91 9.68
C SER A 619 26.21 15.37 8.53
N SER A 620 25.73 14.13 8.65
CA SER A 620 24.69 13.56 7.78
C SER A 620 23.83 12.54 8.51
N VAL A 621 22.60 12.38 8.06
CA VAL A 621 21.68 11.31 8.48
C VAL A 621 21.08 10.67 7.25
N THR A 622 21.20 9.35 7.13
CA THR A 622 20.55 8.54 6.09
C THR A 622 19.46 7.68 6.71
N LEU A 623 18.25 7.74 6.16
CA LEU A 623 17.12 6.89 6.52
C LEU A 623 16.93 5.79 5.47
N MET A 624 16.96 4.56 5.96
CA MET A 624 16.45 3.38 5.27
C MET A 624 15.06 3.07 5.84
N SER A 625 14.02 3.23 5.03
CA SER A 625 12.64 2.92 5.42
C SER A 625 12.29 1.49 5.05
N GLY A 626 11.65 0.79 5.97
CA GLY A 626 11.14 -0.56 5.81
C GLY A 626 9.81 -0.56 5.07
N ILE A 627 9.85 -1.08 3.85
CA ILE A 627 8.68 -1.26 2.99
C ILE A 627 8.19 -2.70 3.16
N PRO A 628 6.94 -2.94 3.59
CA PRO A 628 6.40 -4.29 3.71
C PRO A 628 6.57 -5.08 2.41
N ARG A 629 7.03 -6.32 2.54
CA ARG A 629 7.16 -7.21 1.39
C ARG A 629 5.78 -7.42 0.76
N LYS A 630 5.69 -7.17 -0.55
CA LYS A 630 4.48 -7.42 -1.34
C LYS A 630 4.29 -8.92 -1.52
N ILE A 631 3.10 -9.40 -1.27
CA ILE A 631 2.71 -10.80 -1.46
C ILE A 631 1.33 -10.87 -2.10
N GLN A 632 0.93 -12.05 -2.56
CA GLN A 632 -0.37 -12.25 -3.18
C GLN A 632 -1.51 -12.05 -2.19
N GLN A 633 -2.40 -11.11 -2.51
CA GLN A 633 -3.73 -11.00 -1.90
C GLN A 633 -4.59 -12.20 -2.33
N THR A 634 -5.17 -12.90 -1.37
CA THR A 634 -5.98 -14.11 -1.61
C THR A 634 -7.43 -13.97 -1.17
N MET A 635 -7.77 -12.94 -0.39
CA MET A 635 -9.12 -12.68 0.09
C MET A 635 -9.54 -11.21 -0.12
N VAL A 636 -10.84 -10.98 -0.23
CA VAL A 636 -11.43 -9.64 -0.27
C VAL A 636 -12.38 -9.36 0.89
N ASP A 637 -12.66 -8.09 1.17
CA ASP A 637 -13.48 -7.69 2.33
C ASP A 637 -14.87 -8.34 2.35
N ASN A 638 -15.55 -8.49 1.21
CA ASN A 638 -16.86 -9.16 1.16
C ASN A 638 -16.79 -10.64 1.56
N GLU A 639 -15.66 -11.30 1.31
CA GLU A 639 -15.43 -12.67 1.77
C GLU A 639 -15.15 -12.70 3.27
N ILE A 640 -14.43 -11.71 3.79
CA ILE A 640 -13.99 -11.70 5.18
C ILE A 640 -15.12 -11.25 6.12
N TRP A 641 -15.80 -10.16 5.79
CA TRP A 641 -16.74 -9.45 6.65
C TRP A 641 -18.20 -9.61 6.22
N GLY A 642 -18.46 -10.15 5.03
CA GLY A 642 -19.77 -10.11 4.38
C GLY A 642 -19.94 -8.87 3.49
N ILE A 643 -21.01 -8.84 2.70
CA ILE A 643 -21.27 -7.72 1.77
C ILE A 643 -21.53 -6.44 2.57
N ALA A 644 -20.81 -5.37 2.24
CA ALA A 644 -21.01 -4.05 2.84
C ALA A 644 -22.44 -3.54 2.62
N GLY A 645 -23.01 -2.89 3.64
CA GLY A 645 -24.36 -2.31 3.58
C GLY A 645 -24.52 -1.12 4.51
N GLU A 646 -25.70 -0.50 4.48
CA GLU A 646 -26.03 0.69 5.28
C GLU A 646 -26.25 0.38 6.77
N MET A 647 -26.33 -0.90 7.13
CA MET A 647 -26.48 -1.39 8.49
C MET A 647 -25.45 -2.48 8.79
N ALA A 648 -25.05 -2.58 10.07
CA ALA A 648 -24.17 -3.62 10.59
C ALA A 648 -24.96 -4.86 11.06
N ASP A 649 -25.96 -5.27 10.29
CA ASP A 649 -26.75 -6.49 10.49
C ASP A 649 -26.09 -7.71 9.81
N THR A 650 -26.53 -8.91 10.19
CA THR A 650 -25.98 -10.17 9.68
C THR A 650 -26.18 -10.31 8.16
N LYS A 651 -25.11 -10.59 7.42
CA LYS A 651 -25.10 -10.70 5.95
C LYS A 651 -25.22 -12.15 5.50
N TYR A 652 -25.96 -12.37 4.41
CA TYR A 652 -26.13 -13.69 3.79
C TYR A 652 -25.33 -13.82 2.49
N PRO A 653 -24.92 -15.03 2.10
CA PRO A 653 -25.23 -16.33 2.72
C PRO A 653 -24.15 -16.83 3.71
N PHE A 654 -23.13 -16.03 4.05
CA PHE A 654 -21.97 -16.51 4.82
C PHE A 654 -21.82 -15.91 6.23
N GLY A 655 -22.70 -14.99 6.66
CA GLY A 655 -22.59 -14.27 7.92
C GLY A 655 -21.68 -13.03 7.83
N GLY A 656 -21.31 -12.52 9.00
CA GLY A 656 -20.59 -11.25 9.15
C GLY A 656 -21.55 -10.06 9.08
N ASN A 657 -21.04 -8.84 9.29
CA ASN A 657 -21.86 -7.63 9.31
C ASN A 657 -21.54 -6.61 8.21
N GLY A 658 -20.66 -6.97 7.27
CA GLY A 658 -20.16 -6.10 6.20
C GLY A 658 -19.12 -5.06 6.66
N VAL A 659 -18.75 -5.07 7.94
CA VAL A 659 -17.89 -4.03 8.55
C VAL A 659 -16.71 -4.66 9.30
N ASN A 660 -16.94 -5.40 10.38
CA ASN A 660 -15.88 -5.82 11.30
C ASN A 660 -16.16 -7.14 12.02
N HIS A 661 -17.28 -7.80 11.74
CA HIS A 661 -17.58 -9.14 12.24
C HIS A 661 -17.39 -10.17 11.14
N TYR A 662 -16.64 -11.23 11.46
CA TYR A 662 -16.26 -12.23 10.47
C TYR A 662 -17.47 -12.95 9.88
N SER A 663 -17.44 -13.16 8.57
CA SER A 663 -18.21 -14.20 7.93
C SER A 663 -17.58 -15.58 8.19
N SER A 664 -18.32 -16.65 7.89
CA SER A 664 -17.79 -18.03 7.92
C SER A 664 -16.60 -18.21 6.98
N LYS A 665 -16.56 -17.50 5.84
CA LYS A 665 -15.40 -17.48 4.93
C LYS A 665 -14.22 -16.75 5.57
N GLY A 666 -14.46 -15.64 6.26
CA GLY A 666 -13.44 -14.94 7.04
C GLY A 666 -12.81 -15.82 8.12
N ILE A 667 -13.63 -16.54 8.88
CA ILE A 667 -13.14 -17.50 9.88
C ILE A 667 -12.35 -18.64 9.25
N SER A 668 -12.80 -19.19 8.13
CA SER A 668 -12.09 -20.26 7.42
C SER A 668 -10.79 -19.78 6.76
N GLY A 669 -10.75 -18.53 6.29
CA GLY A 669 -9.63 -18.00 5.52
C GLY A 669 -8.57 -17.26 6.34
N ILE A 670 -8.89 -16.84 7.57
CA ILE A 670 -7.99 -16.06 8.44
C ILE A 670 -7.76 -16.72 9.79
N VAL A 671 -8.82 -16.98 10.54
CA VAL A 671 -8.70 -17.52 11.92
C VAL A 671 -8.24 -18.97 11.91
N SER A 672 -8.85 -19.79 11.05
CA SER A 672 -8.56 -21.22 10.99
C SER A 672 -7.11 -21.53 10.55
N PRO A 673 -6.52 -20.83 9.54
CA PRO A 673 -5.11 -21.02 9.19
C PRO A 673 -4.13 -20.66 10.32
N VAL A 674 -4.39 -19.59 11.06
CA VAL A 674 -3.57 -19.21 12.22
C VAL A 674 -3.66 -20.25 13.32
N LEU A 675 -4.87 -20.74 13.62
CA LEU A 675 -5.06 -21.83 14.58
C LEU A 675 -4.41 -23.14 14.11
N ALA A 676 -4.54 -23.50 12.83
CA ALA A 676 -3.98 -24.73 12.29
C ALA A 676 -2.44 -24.79 12.44
N LYS A 677 -1.77 -23.63 12.42
CA LYS A 677 -0.33 -23.52 12.65
C LYS A 677 0.05 -23.36 14.11
N SER A 678 -0.86 -22.90 14.97
CA SER A 678 -0.56 -22.69 16.39
C SER A 678 -0.49 -24.01 17.16
N ASN A 679 0.48 -24.10 18.07
CA ASN A 679 0.58 -25.23 18.99
C ASN A 679 -0.09 -24.90 20.34
N LEU A 680 -1.37 -25.25 20.49
CA LEU A 680 -2.13 -25.07 21.72
C LEU A 680 -2.05 -26.31 22.63
N LYS A 681 -1.10 -27.22 22.38
CA LYS A 681 -0.87 -28.39 23.21
C LYS A 681 -0.33 -27.97 24.58
N ILE A 682 -0.97 -28.48 25.62
CA ILE A 682 -0.59 -28.35 27.02
C ILE A 682 0.37 -29.51 27.31
N PRO A 683 1.65 -29.24 27.60
CA PRO A 683 2.65 -30.30 27.80
C PRO A 683 2.34 -31.17 29.02
N ASN A 684 2.90 -32.38 29.05
CA ASN A 684 2.91 -33.22 30.24
C ASN A 684 4.27 -33.07 30.94
N VAL A 685 4.31 -32.24 31.99
CA VAL A 685 5.55 -31.84 32.69
C VAL A 685 6.40 -33.05 33.13
N TYR A 686 5.77 -34.19 33.44
CA TYR A 686 6.48 -35.38 33.93
C TYR A 686 7.09 -36.29 32.85
N ASN A 687 6.66 -36.22 31.58
CA ASN A 687 7.05 -37.19 30.55
C ASN A 687 7.81 -36.58 29.36
N ASP A 688 7.72 -35.26 29.12
CA ASP A 688 8.18 -34.66 27.86
C ASP A 688 9.62 -34.11 27.89
N GLY A 689 10.37 -34.30 28.98
CA GLY A 689 11.79 -33.90 29.07
C GLY A 689 12.06 -32.40 28.85
N ILE A 690 11.05 -31.55 29.06
CA ILE A 690 11.13 -30.10 28.90
C ILE A 690 11.95 -29.53 30.08
N PRO A 691 12.96 -28.67 29.84
CA PRO A 691 13.66 -27.95 30.89
C PRO A 691 12.64 -27.29 31.83
N GLU A 692 12.69 -27.62 33.12
CA GLU A 692 11.70 -27.11 34.04
C GLU A 692 11.95 -25.62 34.27
N SER A 693 11.17 -24.75 33.59
CA SER A 693 11.21 -23.31 33.76
C SER A 693 10.08 -22.82 34.66
N TYR A 694 10.42 -22.17 35.77
CA TYR A 694 9.45 -21.61 36.71
C TYR A 694 9.73 -20.14 36.97
N TYR A 695 8.66 -19.36 37.09
CA TYR A 695 8.75 -18.01 37.62
C TYR A 695 9.23 -18.04 39.08
N LEU A 696 10.10 -17.10 39.40
CA LEU A 696 10.51 -16.81 40.77
C LEU A 696 9.30 -16.26 41.54
N SER A 697 9.07 -16.74 42.75
CA SER A 697 8.10 -16.12 43.65
C SER A 697 8.72 -14.87 44.24
N LEU A 698 8.08 -13.71 44.08
CA LEU A 698 8.65 -12.44 44.54
C LEU A 698 8.13 -12.07 45.93
N SER A 699 9.02 -11.53 46.76
CA SER A 699 8.63 -11.01 48.07
C SER A 699 7.81 -9.73 47.94
N GLN A 700 6.98 -9.44 48.96
CA GLN A 700 6.25 -8.19 49.03
C GLN A 700 7.23 -7.00 49.13
N GLY A 701 7.22 -6.12 48.12
CA GLY A 701 8.24 -5.06 47.95
C GLY A 701 9.20 -5.32 46.78
N THR A 702 9.11 -6.50 46.13
CA THR A 702 9.80 -6.83 44.89
C THR A 702 8.80 -6.96 43.74
N ILE A 703 9.10 -6.35 42.60
CA ILE A 703 8.35 -6.46 41.35
C ILE A 703 9.24 -7.01 40.24
N ALA A 704 8.71 -7.85 39.36
CA ALA A 704 9.41 -8.21 38.12
C ALA A 704 9.15 -7.15 37.06
N VAL A 705 10.23 -6.58 36.52
CA VAL A 705 10.22 -5.72 35.33
C VAL A 705 10.24 -6.58 34.07
N ILE A 706 11.10 -7.60 34.06
CA ILE A 706 11.06 -8.70 33.09
C ILE A 706 10.81 -9.96 33.93
N PRO A 707 9.88 -10.84 33.55
CA PRO A 707 9.51 -11.97 34.39
C PRO A 707 10.71 -12.82 34.80
N ALA A 708 10.96 -12.82 36.10
CA ALA A 708 12.10 -13.47 36.69
C ALA A 708 11.85 -14.98 36.73
N LYS A 709 12.71 -15.78 36.10
CA LYS A 709 12.55 -17.23 35.95
C LYS A 709 13.78 -17.96 36.44
N SER A 710 13.57 -19.23 36.78
CA SER A 710 14.58 -20.27 36.94
C SER A 710 14.31 -21.33 35.87
N THR A 711 15.32 -21.75 35.13
CA THR A 711 15.23 -22.80 34.11
C THR A 711 16.25 -23.88 34.43
N ARG A 712 15.79 -25.11 34.57
CA ARG A 712 16.66 -26.25 34.87
C ARG A 712 17.13 -26.94 33.59
N GLU A 713 18.44 -26.95 33.36
CA GLU A 713 19.10 -27.72 32.32
C GLU A 713 20.06 -28.74 32.97
N GLY A 714 19.60 -29.99 33.12
CA GLY A 714 20.32 -31.01 33.87
C GLY A 714 20.51 -30.65 35.35
N ASN A 715 21.77 -30.45 35.77
CA ASN A 715 22.16 -30.06 37.14
C ASN A 715 22.46 -28.56 37.27
N VAL A 716 22.15 -27.75 36.25
CA VAL A 716 22.37 -26.30 36.28
C VAL A 716 21.02 -25.59 36.23
N ILE A 717 20.86 -24.60 37.10
CA ILE A 717 19.76 -23.65 37.06
C ILE A 717 20.27 -22.37 36.41
N HIS A 718 19.54 -21.90 35.41
CA HIS A 718 19.71 -20.60 34.79
C HIS A 718 18.62 -19.68 35.31
N LEU A 719 19.00 -18.56 35.92
CA LEU A 719 18.06 -17.48 36.18
C LEU A 719 18.01 -16.54 34.98
N SER A 720 16.88 -15.90 34.80
CA SER A 720 16.66 -14.89 33.76
C SER A 720 15.60 -13.90 34.21
N GLY A 721 15.48 -12.77 33.52
CA GLY A 721 14.54 -11.70 33.82
C GLY A 721 15.13 -10.63 34.73
N SER A 722 14.31 -9.66 35.13
CA SER A 722 14.77 -8.47 35.83
C SER A 722 13.76 -8.05 36.89
N ILE A 723 14.23 -7.70 38.09
CA ILE A 723 13.38 -7.31 39.21
C ILE A 723 13.76 -5.92 39.74
N LYS A 724 12.80 -5.21 40.34
CA LYS A 724 13.06 -4.08 41.24
C LYS A 724 12.62 -4.47 42.63
N SER A 725 13.39 -4.13 43.64
CA SER A 725 13.04 -4.39 45.03
C SER A 725 13.35 -3.21 45.91
N THR A 726 12.39 -2.83 46.75
CA THR A 726 12.59 -1.87 47.84
C THR A 726 13.11 -2.54 49.11
N ILE A 727 13.34 -3.86 49.07
CA ILE A 727 13.81 -4.66 50.20
C ILE A 727 15.33 -4.49 50.34
N GLU A 728 15.80 -4.26 51.58
CA GLU A 728 17.20 -4.01 51.91
C GLU A 728 18.05 -5.30 51.97
N ASN A 729 19.37 -5.15 52.05
CA ASN A 729 20.32 -6.26 52.10
C ASN A 729 20.03 -7.21 53.27
N GLY A 730 20.06 -8.51 53.00
CA GLY A 730 19.87 -9.56 54.02
C GLY A 730 18.47 -10.20 54.05
N GLU A 731 17.46 -9.56 53.47
CA GLU A 731 16.10 -10.12 53.37
C GLU A 731 15.82 -10.75 51.98
N PRO A 732 14.97 -11.80 51.90
CA PRO A 732 14.64 -12.42 50.62
C PRO A 732 13.93 -11.46 49.68
N ILE A 733 14.47 -11.28 48.48
CA ILE A 733 13.83 -10.49 47.43
C ILE A 733 12.97 -11.34 46.48
N ALA A 734 13.33 -12.61 46.34
CA ALA A 734 12.63 -13.60 45.52
C ALA A 734 12.93 -15.01 46.02
N PHE A 735 12.21 -16.01 45.50
CA PHE A 735 12.38 -17.41 45.82
C PHE A 735 12.38 -18.26 44.56
N VAL A 736 13.35 -19.17 44.46
CA VAL A 736 13.37 -20.24 43.47
C VAL A 736 12.46 -21.39 43.94
N PRO A 737 11.82 -22.14 43.03
CA PRO A 737 11.03 -23.29 43.41
C PRO A 737 11.91 -24.38 44.05
N LYS A 738 11.30 -25.29 44.81
CA LYS A 738 12.01 -26.34 45.58
C LYS A 738 12.94 -27.22 44.73
N ASN A 739 12.63 -27.46 43.47
CA ASN A 739 13.45 -28.24 42.55
C ASN A 739 14.62 -27.45 41.91
N ALA A 740 14.72 -26.16 42.20
CA ALA A 740 15.81 -25.28 41.80
C ALA A 740 16.66 -24.82 43.00
N THR A 741 16.44 -25.36 44.21
CA THR A 741 17.26 -24.99 45.38
C THR A 741 18.64 -25.64 45.31
N PRO A 742 19.75 -24.91 45.54
CA PRO A 742 21.09 -25.49 45.55
C PRO A 742 21.33 -26.34 46.81
N ASN A 743 22.28 -27.29 46.73
CA ASN A 743 22.68 -28.14 47.88
C ASN A 743 23.37 -27.36 49.03
N GLY A 744 23.73 -26.09 48.80
CA GLY A 744 24.26 -25.16 49.78
C GLY A 744 24.13 -23.73 49.25
N THR A 745 24.35 -22.71 50.09
CA THR A 745 24.22 -21.32 49.63
C THR A 745 25.24 -21.00 48.54
N VAL A 746 24.78 -20.51 47.40
CA VAL A 746 25.62 -20.11 46.26
C VAL A 746 25.57 -18.59 46.10
N ILE A 747 26.73 -17.98 45.89
CA ILE A 747 26.83 -16.56 45.55
C ILE A 747 26.85 -16.41 44.03
N VAL A 748 25.90 -15.66 43.50
CA VAL A 748 25.77 -15.35 42.07
C VAL A 748 25.74 -13.83 41.86
N SER A 749 26.05 -13.39 40.64
CA SER A 749 26.15 -11.98 40.30
C SER A 749 25.06 -11.59 39.32
N GLY A 750 24.16 -10.70 39.73
CA GLY A 750 23.19 -10.04 38.85
C GLY A 750 23.69 -8.65 38.44
N LEU A 751 23.09 -8.09 37.40
CA LEU A 751 23.48 -6.79 36.85
C LEU A 751 22.48 -5.71 37.28
N THR A 752 22.97 -4.54 37.67
CA THR A 752 22.15 -3.36 37.99
C THR A 752 22.57 -2.18 37.12
N PRO A 753 21.76 -1.12 36.98
CA PRO A 753 22.16 0.09 36.26
C PRO A 753 23.43 0.75 36.82
N SER A 754 23.72 0.53 38.10
CA SER A 754 24.87 1.09 38.83
C SER A 754 26.06 0.12 38.96
N GLY A 755 25.98 -1.10 38.43
CA GLY A 755 27.07 -2.08 38.46
C GLY A 755 26.62 -3.53 38.64
N VAL A 756 27.26 -4.25 39.56
CA VAL A 756 26.98 -5.68 39.85
C VAL A 756 26.40 -5.80 41.25
N ALA A 757 25.26 -6.50 41.38
CA ALA A 757 24.73 -6.93 42.67
C ALA A 757 25.11 -8.39 42.92
N ARG A 758 25.55 -8.70 44.13
CA ARG A 758 25.78 -10.07 44.56
C ARG A 758 24.56 -10.58 45.29
N MET A 759 24.10 -11.74 44.87
CA MET A 759 22.96 -12.43 45.45
C MET A 759 23.41 -13.74 46.07
N ALA A 760 22.86 -14.06 47.23
CA ALA A 760 22.95 -15.39 47.82
C ALA A 760 21.68 -16.17 47.47
N VAL A 761 21.82 -17.30 46.80
CA VAL A 761 20.73 -18.28 46.61
C VAL A 761 20.90 -19.34 47.68
N ASN A 762 19.98 -19.40 48.63
CA ASN A 762 20.06 -20.27 49.80
C ASN A 762 19.40 -21.63 49.57
N ILE A 763 19.70 -22.58 50.46
CA ILE A 763 19.18 -23.96 50.41
C ILE A 763 17.65 -24.04 50.57
N ASP A 764 17.02 -23.04 51.18
CA ASP A 764 15.56 -22.93 51.29
C ASP A 764 14.92 -22.30 50.04
N GLY A 765 15.74 -21.93 49.05
CA GLY A 765 15.32 -21.30 47.80
C GLY A 765 15.21 -19.78 47.87
N SER A 766 15.49 -19.14 49.00
CA SER A 766 15.51 -17.68 49.08
C SER A 766 16.68 -17.10 48.27
N ILE A 767 16.40 -16.05 47.52
CA ILE A 767 17.38 -15.18 46.87
C ILE A 767 17.46 -13.91 47.71
N VAL A 768 18.64 -13.62 48.25
CA VAL A 768 18.91 -12.48 49.13
C VAL A 768 19.99 -11.59 48.50
N LEU A 769 19.86 -10.27 48.60
CA LEU A 769 20.93 -9.35 48.25
C LEU A 769 22.03 -9.39 49.31
N ALA A 770 23.22 -9.84 48.92
CA ALA A 770 24.41 -9.84 49.75
C ALA A 770 25.19 -8.51 49.66
N SER A 771 25.16 -7.86 48.49
CA SER A 771 25.69 -6.51 48.28
C SER A 771 25.15 -5.90 46.99
N GLY A 772 24.99 -4.58 46.94
CA GLY A 772 24.40 -3.86 45.80
C GLY A 772 23.01 -3.33 46.13
N SER A 773 22.24 -2.96 45.11
CA SER A 773 20.86 -2.47 45.25
C SER A 773 20.01 -3.04 44.12
N ALA A 774 18.78 -3.43 44.44
CA ALA A 774 17.76 -3.77 43.44
C ALA A 774 16.68 -2.67 43.32
N VAL A 775 16.87 -1.49 43.92
CA VAL A 775 15.87 -0.42 43.92
C VAL A 775 15.56 0.05 42.49
N ASP A 776 16.58 0.21 41.65
CA ASP A 776 16.41 0.70 40.27
C ASP A 776 16.07 -0.41 39.28
N LEU A 777 16.90 -1.46 39.19
CA LEU A 777 16.71 -2.67 38.38
C LEU A 777 17.80 -3.68 38.74
N LEU A 778 17.46 -4.96 38.79
CA LEU A 778 18.37 -6.08 38.94
C LEU A 778 18.06 -7.14 37.88
N SER A 779 18.89 -7.24 36.85
CA SER A 779 18.84 -8.30 35.85
C SER A 779 19.51 -9.58 36.37
N LEU A 780 18.81 -10.68 36.15
CA LEU A 780 19.21 -12.05 36.43
C LEU A 780 19.70 -12.77 35.16
N ASP A 781 19.73 -12.10 34.01
CA ASP A 781 20.14 -12.74 32.75
C ASP A 781 21.62 -13.12 32.79
N GLY A 782 21.91 -14.36 32.42
CA GLY A 782 23.26 -14.94 32.50
C GLY A 782 23.66 -15.45 33.89
N VAL A 783 22.79 -15.32 34.90
CA VAL A 783 22.99 -15.93 36.21
C VAL A 783 22.77 -17.43 36.13
N SER A 784 23.71 -18.22 36.63
CA SER A 784 23.53 -19.67 36.76
C SER A 784 24.22 -20.23 37.98
N TYR A 785 23.71 -21.36 38.49
CA TYR A 785 24.29 -22.10 39.59
C TYR A 785 23.95 -23.58 39.50
N ALA A 786 24.76 -24.44 40.13
CA ALA A 786 24.52 -25.87 40.18
C ALA A 786 23.54 -26.24 41.31
N VAL A 787 22.69 -27.23 41.07
CA VAL A 787 21.75 -27.83 42.04
C VAL A 787 22.07 -29.27 42.37
#